data_AF-A0A4Y6PSZ0-F1
#
_entry.id   AF-A0A4Y6PSZ0-F1
#
_cell.length_a   1.000
_cell.length_b   1.000
_cell.length_c   1.000
_cell.angle_alpha   90.00
_cell.angle_beta   90.00
_cell.angle_gamma   90.00
#
_symmetry.space_group_name_H-M   'P 1'
#
loop_
_entity.id
_entity.type
_entity.pdbx_description
1 polymer ?
#
loop_
_entity_poly.entity_id
_entity_poly.type
_entity_poly.pdbx_seq_one_letter_code
_entity_poly.pdbx_strand_id
1 'polypeptide(L)'
;MAVSTSMKQWLTLAMMGSMTLSACGEAQDDAQGAEEIPAVLSPGEKADDFRSESAQEYFVKGTTTITLDESYAEVSEEARLQRVRELIPYKQVVIGWFLNAYLIDKSEDSGNAGYGELKALTKNGSYEDLGIEKVEGLTYSFDFVQEVGGQFDLIDELAQTADAQPNADGSWTFELAVGNVSNAEMEQLEMNNEWYRRSPWSSFSPDNVDDSKYYMQELRIEEQERSDDAWLDYKRLFEDGTLDVEVFFGWDYHDAYHQKHARASYEWLLRNGFESPTDTWEDYATDRAPLTSTLQTPDGPVDVHVTLWWGEPGTSTDPDTDAGGRVLEEAMRESLKTDEVTMFSGHSGPWYGFALANWRETLEGDLDDSEIPSLEMPSDKYQLVVAEGCDTYALGEAFWQNPNKADRQNLDIITTTSFSNAGTEKAVTDLLGAVLGVDYREDFKAQRYSELLEDLDGNSYWFQTMYGVHGIDDNPHAHPYADTAAICTECSSSADCGPNGNVCANLEGTNVCTYECTADDGCPDGFTCRETRTGSWLSTSVCVPTTYTCDEIDDDADAASVQISELLADPAPGLDGDANGDGERDARADEYIELQNLSDTTFDLSGWTLSDNVSERYTFPANTTIAPGGYLVVFGGGDADSFTGVEGTVLVADGLYLNNGGDSITLTNRDGDVVDAVAYGAEGGENTALVRNGETLEQGAATPGR
;
A
#
# COMPACT_ATOMS: atom_id res chain seq x y z
N MET A 1 -24.84 44.67 10.63
CA MET A 1 -25.24 45.57 11.74
C MET A 1 -25.86 44.70 12.82
N ALA A 2 -25.10 44.33 13.87
CA ALA A 2 -25.12 44.95 15.21
C ALA A 2 -26.38 44.57 16.03
N VAL A 3 -26.39 44.08 17.28
CA VAL A 3 -25.40 43.92 18.37
C VAL A 3 -25.99 42.94 19.42
N SER A 4 -25.08 42.30 20.18
CA SER A 4 -25.09 41.56 21.47
C SER A 4 -26.30 41.66 22.45
N THR A 5 -26.48 40.85 23.50
CA THR A 5 -25.61 40.38 24.62
C THR A 5 -26.52 39.51 25.53
N SER A 6 -26.13 38.42 26.21
CA SER A 6 -25.57 38.36 27.59
C SER A 6 -26.02 37.01 28.21
N MET A 7 -25.15 36.04 28.51
CA MET A 7 -24.32 35.85 29.73
C MET A 7 -25.04 35.23 30.96
N LYS A 8 -24.68 33.97 31.23
CA LYS A 8 -24.38 33.24 32.50
C LYS A 8 -25.32 33.33 33.72
N GLN A 9 -25.71 32.16 34.26
CA GLN A 9 -25.55 31.81 35.69
C GLN A 9 -25.72 30.28 35.95
N TRP A 10 -24.65 29.56 36.33
CA TRP A 10 -24.30 29.05 37.69
C TRP A 10 -25.12 27.83 38.19
N LEU A 11 -24.48 26.70 38.54
CA LEU A 11 -24.11 26.38 39.94
C LEU A 11 -23.32 25.05 40.05
N THR A 12 -22.45 25.01 41.04
CA THR A 12 -21.44 24.00 41.34
C THR A 12 -21.82 23.14 42.55
N LEU A 13 -21.32 21.89 42.56
CA LEU A 13 -20.76 21.13 43.70
C LEU A 13 -21.65 20.50 44.80
N ALA A 14 -21.54 19.18 44.97
CA ALA A 14 -21.35 18.45 46.26
C ALA A 14 -21.07 16.95 45.96
N MET A 15 -19.82 16.46 46.05
CA MET A 15 -19.11 15.85 47.20
C MET A 15 -19.62 14.49 47.73
N MET A 16 -18.78 13.46 47.46
CA MET A 16 -18.24 12.41 48.35
C MET A 16 -19.13 11.51 49.21
N GLY A 17 -18.86 10.20 49.13
CA GLY A 17 -19.13 9.24 50.21
C GLY A 17 -18.94 7.77 49.82
N SER A 18 -17.77 7.21 50.16
CA SER A 18 -17.37 5.81 50.00
C SER A 18 -17.76 4.92 51.20
N MET A 19 -17.97 3.61 50.95
CA MET A 19 -17.52 2.41 51.71
C MET A 19 -18.53 1.22 51.81
N THR A 20 -18.21 0.15 51.06
CA THR A 20 -18.06 -1.29 51.42
C THR A 20 -19.11 -2.07 52.25
N LEU A 21 -19.66 -3.20 51.72
CA LEU A 21 -19.34 -4.63 52.05
C LEU A 21 -20.47 -5.63 51.67
N SER A 22 -20.11 -6.60 50.80
CA SER A 22 -20.46 -8.04 50.72
C SER A 22 -21.82 -8.61 51.21
N ALA A 23 -22.54 -9.32 50.33
CA ALA A 23 -23.07 -10.68 50.59
C ALA A 23 -23.62 -11.36 49.29
N CYS A 24 -23.38 -12.67 49.18
CA CYS A 24 -23.57 -13.58 48.05
C CYS A 24 -25.01 -13.75 47.52
N GLY A 25 -25.11 -14.05 46.22
CA GLY A 25 -26.25 -14.72 45.58
C GLY A 25 -25.90 -15.09 44.13
N GLU A 26 -25.72 -16.38 43.86
CA GLU A 26 -25.58 -16.93 42.51
C GLU A 26 -26.91 -16.80 41.73
N ALA A 27 -26.85 -16.34 40.48
CA ALA A 27 -27.38 -17.04 39.30
C ALA A 27 -27.29 -16.19 38.01
N GLN A 28 -26.66 -16.80 37.00
CA GLN A 28 -26.93 -16.78 35.56
C GLN A 28 -26.64 -15.55 34.69
N ASP A 29 -25.83 -15.85 33.66
CA ASP A 29 -25.83 -15.35 32.28
C ASP A 29 -26.21 -13.89 32.06
N ASP A 30 -25.18 -13.09 31.82
CA ASP A 30 -25.16 -12.19 30.67
C ASP A 30 -23.71 -12.18 30.16
N ALA A 31 -23.47 -12.87 29.05
CA ALA A 31 -22.31 -12.61 28.21
C ALA A 31 -22.51 -11.19 27.66
N GLN A 32 -22.00 -10.20 28.39
CA GLN A 32 -21.74 -8.89 27.83
C GLN A 32 -20.66 -9.11 26.77
N GLY A 33 -21.03 -8.87 25.51
CA GLY A 33 -20.09 -8.85 24.40
C GLY A 33 -18.89 -8.03 24.83
N ALA A 34 -17.71 -8.63 24.68
CA ALA A 34 -16.48 -7.87 24.79
C ALA A 34 -16.61 -6.70 23.83
N GLU A 35 -16.54 -5.49 24.37
CA GLU A 35 -16.35 -4.29 23.58
C GLU A 35 -15.07 -4.54 22.79
N GLU A 36 -15.20 -4.72 21.47
CA GLU A 36 -14.03 -4.83 20.59
C GLU A 36 -13.18 -3.59 20.84
N ILE A 37 -12.00 -3.83 21.39
CA ILE A 37 -10.97 -2.80 21.50
C ILE A 37 -10.43 -2.67 20.09
N PRO A 38 -10.57 -1.52 19.41
CA PRO A 38 -9.98 -1.34 18.10
C PRO A 38 -8.48 -1.59 18.19
N ALA A 39 -7.98 -2.56 17.41
CA ALA A 39 -6.55 -2.76 17.24
C ALA A 39 -6.00 -1.59 16.42
N VAL A 40 -4.85 -1.06 16.85
CA VAL A 40 -4.08 -0.12 16.04
C VAL A 40 -3.31 -0.97 15.04
N LEU A 41 -3.60 -0.77 13.76
CA LEU A 41 -2.85 -1.36 12.66
C LEU A 41 -1.47 -0.67 12.62
N SER A 42 -0.43 -1.48 12.71
CA SER A 42 0.96 -1.15 12.43
C SER A 42 1.08 -0.61 11.00
N PRO A 43 2.10 0.21 10.69
CA PRO A 43 2.48 0.49 9.30
C PRO A 43 2.74 -0.84 8.58
N GLY A 44 2.01 -1.11 7.49
CA GLY A 44 1.95 -2.41 6.79
C GLY A 44 0.77 -3.32 7.17
N GLU A 45 -0.01 -2.98 8.21
CA GLU A 45 -1.30 -3.62 8.51
C GLU A 45 -2.48 -2.90 7.83
N LYS A 46 -2.24 -1.77 7.15
CA LYS A 46 -3.16 -1.27 6.13
C LYS A 46 -2.97 -2.14 4.88
N ALA A 47 -3.94 -2.99 4.58
CA ALA A 47 -3.90 -3.85 3.40
C ALA A 47 -4.05 -3.06 2.08
N ASP A 48 -4.44 -1.80 2.14
CA ASP A 48 -4.65 -0.91 1.00
C ASP A 48 -3.58 0.18 0.98
N ASP A 49 -2.45 -0.14 0.34
CA ASP A 49 -1.43 0.83 -0.03
C ASP A 49 -1.92 1.56 -1.29
N PHE A 50 -2.79 2.56 -1.13
CA PHE A 50 -3.44 3.22 -2.27
C PHE A 50 -3.82 4.69 -2.03
N ARG A 51 -3.58 5.48 -3.09
CA ARG A 51 -3.93 6.91 -3.16
C ARG A 51 -4.63 7.27 -4.46
N SER A 52 -5.70 8.06 -4.35
CA SER A 52 -6.35 8.75 -5.48
C SER A 52 -6.69 10.19 -5.09
N GLU A 53 -6.72 11.13 -6.05
CA GLU A 53 -7.12 12.53 -5.81
C GLU A 53 -8.63 12.77 -5.97
N SER A 54 -9.34 11.82 -6.57
CA SER A 54 -10.77 11.92 -6.90
C SER A 54 -11.60 10.75 -6.40
N ALA A 55 -10.96 9.69 -5.90
CA ALA A 55 -11.58 8.56 -5.25
C ALA A 55 -11.00 8.28 -3.86
N GLN A 56 -11.69 7.40 -3.15
CA GLN A 56 -11.39 6.90 -1.83
C GLN A 56 -11.74 5.42 -1.76
N GLU A 57 -11.06 4.70 -0.88
CA GLU A 57 -11.32 3.28 -0.63
C GLU A 57 -12.27 3.04 0.53
N TYR A 58 -13.03 1.96 0.40
CA TYR A 58 -13.99 1.50 1.38
C TYR A 58 -13.89 -0.01 1.52
N PHE A 59 -13.94 -0.49 2.76
CA PHE A 59 -14.17 -1.90 3.03
C PHE A 59 -15.66 -2.19 3.11
N VAL A 60 -16.08 -3.18 2.34
CA VAL A 60 -17.43 -3.75 2.38
C VAL A 60 -17.34 -5.15 2.99
N LYS A 61 -17.77 -5.26 4.24
CA LYS A 61 -17.68 -6.47 5.07
C LYS A 61 -19.02 -7.18 5.15
N GLY A 62 -19.00 -8.50 5.30
CA GLY A 62 -20.20 -9.28 5.59
C GLY A 62 -19.90 -10.73 5.92
N THR A 63 -20.95 -11.44 6.34
CA THR A 63 -20.92 -12.89 6.57
C THR A 63 -21.82 -13.57 5.55
N THR A 64 -21.31 -14.59 4.87
CA THR A 64 -22.11 -15.36 3.89
C THR A 64 -21.98 -16.87 4.13
N THR A 65 -22.61 -17.68 3.29
CA THR A 65 -22.58 -19.15 3.44
C THR A 65 -22.25 -19.89 2.16
N ILE A 66 -21.63 -21.07 2.32
CA ILE A 66 -21.47 -22.11 1.31
C ILE A 66 -22.19 -23.37 1.79
N THR A 67 -23.03 -23.92 0.94
CA THR A 67 -23.66 -25.24 1.17
C THR A 67 -23.05 -26.26 0.22
N LEU A 68 -22.43 -27.31 0.76
CA LEU A 68 -21.87 -28.39 -0.05
C LEU A 68 -22.97 -29.29 -0.63
N ASP A 69 -22.68 -29.89 -1.78
CA ASP A 69 -23.57 -30.88 -2.40
C ASP A 69 -23.77 -32.11 -1.51
N GLU A 70 -24.92 -32.78 -1.67
CA GLU A 70 -25.27 -34.00 -0.92
C GLU A 70 -24.22 -35.12 -1.06
N SER A 71 -23.40 -35.11 -2.11
CA SER A 71 -22.28 -36.05 -2.27
C SER A 71 -21.24 -35.95 -1.14
N TYR A 72 -21.18 -34.82 -0.42
CA TYR A 72 -20.32 -34.59 0.74
C TYR A 72 -20.95 -35.05 2.07
N ALA A 73 -22.20 -35.53 2.08
CA ALA A 73 -22.92 -35.97 3.29
C ALA A 73 -22.22 -37.12 4.05
N GLU A 74 -21.44 -37.94 3.36
CA GLU A 74 -20.69 -39.07 3.95
C GLU A 74 -19.16 -38.86 3.92
N VAL A 75 -18.71 -37.67 3.50
CA VAL A 75 -17.29 -37.27 3.48
C VAL A 75 -16.86 -36.78 4.88
N SER A 76 -15.57 -36.93 5.23
CA SER A 76 -15.05 -36.45 6.52
C SER A 76 -15.20 -34.92 6.66
N GLU A 77 -15.34 -34.44 7.89
CA GLU A 77 -15.45 -33.01 8.17
C GLU A 77 -14.23 -32.22 7.66
N GLU A 78 -13.03 -32.78 7.80
CA GLU A 78 -11.79 -32.20 7.28
C GLU A 78 -11.83 -31.99 5.76
N ALA A 79 -12.32 -32.99 5.01
CA ALA A 79 -12.44 -32.87 3.55
C ALA A 79 -13.59 -31.95 3.13
N ARG A 80 -14.65 -31.81 3.95
CA ARG A 80 -15.68 -30.78 3.74
C ARG A 80 -15.12 -29.39 3.93
N LEU A 81 -14.40 -29.14 5.02
CA LEU A 81 -13.76 -27.86 5.28
C LEU A 81 -12.75 -27.51 4.18
N GLN A 82 -11.98 -28.48 3.70
CA GLN A 82 -11.10 -28.27 2.55
C GLN A 82 -11.87 -27.84 1.30
N ARG A 83 -12.99 -28.52 0.99
CA ARG A 83 -13.83 -28.12 -0.14
C ARG A 83 -14.48 -26.75 0.05
N VAL A 84 -14.87 -26.40 1.27
CA VAL A 84 -15.37 -25.05 1.58
C VAL A 84 -14.29 -24.02 1.29
N ARG A 85 -13.05 -24.22 1.75
CA ARG A 85 -11.91 -23.33 1.43
C ARG A 85 -11.66 -23.19 -0.06
N GLU A 86 -11.78 -24.26 -0.83
CA GLU A 86 -11.67 -24.20 -2.29
C GLU A 86 -12.80 -23.38 -2.95
N LEU A 87 -14.00 -23.38 -2.35
CA LEU A 87 -15.17 -22.70 -2.89
C LEU A 87 -15.26 -21.22 -2.48
N ILE A 88 -14.62 -20.82 -1.40
CA ILE A 88 -14.64 -19.44 -0.87
C ILE A 88 -14.21 -18.40 -1.91
N PRO A 89 -13.07 -18.56 -2.62
CA PRO A 89 -12.66 -17.60 -3.64
C PRO A 89 -13.73 -17.38 -4.71
N TYR A 90 -14.32 -18.47 -5.25
CA TYR A 90 -15.41 -18.38 -6.23
C TYR A 90 -16.66 -17.70 -5.66
N LYS A 91 -17.00 -17.96 -4.40
CA LYS A 91 -18.15 -17.35 -3.75
C LYS A 91 -17.97 -15.85 -3.55
N GLN A 92 -16.75 -15.40 -3.26
CA GLN A 92 -16.44 -13.97 -3.22
C GLN A 92 -16.50 -13.34 -4.61
N VAL A 93 -16.00 -14.00 -5.67
CA VAL A 93 -16.20 -13.52 -7.06
C VAL A 93 -17.68 -13.30 -7.37
N VAL A 94 -18.57 -14.18 -6.89
CA VAL A 94 -20.03 -13.98 -7.02
C VAL A 94 -20.45 -12.70 -6.30
N ILE A 95 -20.10 -12.52 -5.03
CA ILE A 95 -20.50 -11.34 -4.25
C ILE A 95 -19.95 -10.05 -4.86
N GLY A 96 -18.65 -10.02 -5.15
CA GLY A 96 -17.97 -8.90 -5.81
C GLY A 96 -18.62 -8.53 -7.13
N TRP A 97 -18.99 -9.51 -7.96
CA TRP A 97 -19.71 -9.25 -9.22
C TRP A 97 -21.07 -8.58 -9.00
N PHE A 98 -21.89 -9.08 -8.05
CA PHE A 98 -23.20 -8.48 -7.75
C PHE A 98 -23.08 -7.11 -7.08
N LEU A 99 -22.06 -6.91 -6.23
CA LEU A 99 -21.76 -5.63 -5.62
C LEU A 99 -21.33 -4.63 -6.71
N ASN A 100 -20.44 -5.02 -7.61
CA ASN A 100 -20.04 -4.18 -8.75
C ASN A 100 -21.24 -3.82 -9.62
N ALA A 101 -22.12 -4.78 -9.92
CA ALA A 101 -23.35 -4.52 -10.68
C ALA A 101 -24.28 -3.52 -9.98
N TYR A 102 -24.23 -3.42 -8.66
CA TYR A 102 -24.95 -2.40 -7.89
C TYR A 102 -24.22 -1.05 -7.94
N LEU A 103 -22.92 -1.02 -7.66
CA LEU A 103 -22.13 0.20 -7.50
C LEU A 103 -21.78 0.92 -8.81
N ILE A 104 -21.47 0.17 -9.88
CA ILE A 104 -20.94 0.73 -11.12
C ILE A 104 -21.94 1.65 -11.81
N ASP A 105 -21.40 2.68 -12.47
CA ASP A 105 -22.14 3.51 -13.41
C ASP A 105 -22.60 2.72 -14.62
N LYS A 106 -23.82 3.02 -15.08
CA LYS A 106 -24.45 2.28 -16.18
C LYS A 106 -24.89 3.26 -17.27
N SER A 107 -24.88 2.77 -18.51
CA SER A 107 -25.43 3.55 -19.62
C SER A 107 -26.97 3.58 -19.55
N GLU A 108 -27.59 4.66 -20.03
CA GLU A 108 -29.06 4.80 -20.05
C GLU A 108 -29.77 3.68 -20.84
N ASP A 109 -29.06 3.04 -21.77
CA ASP A 109 -29.57 1.94 -22.59
C ASP A 109 -29.40 0.55 -21.94
N SER A 110 -28.75 0.47 -20.77
CA SER A 110 -28.53 -0.79 -20.06
C SER A 110 -29.84 -1.34 -19.46
N GLY A 111 -30.00 -2.67 -19.48
CA GLY A 111 -31.20 -3.33 -18.96
C GLY A 111 -31.41 -3.20 -17.45
N ASN A 112 -30.41 -2.69 -16.73
CA ASN A 112 -30.35 -2.51 -15.29
C ASN A 112 -29.97 -1.08 -14.87
N ALA A 113 -30.14 -0.07 -15.73
CA ALA A 113 -29.84 1.35 -15.43
C ALA A 113 -30.54 1.88 -14.16
N GLY A 114 -31.64 1.28 -13.73
CA GLY A 114 -32.35 1.70 -12.50
C GLY A 114 -31.86 1.06 -11.20
N TYR A 115 -30.86 0.18 -11.26
CA TYR A 115 -30.38 -0.59 -10.10
C TYR A 115 -29.03 -0.07 -9.62
N GLY A 116 -29.04 0.64 -8.48
CA GLY A 116 -27.83 1.25 -7.91
C GLY A 116 -27.39 2.49 -8.72
N GLU A 117 -26.12 2.53 -9.15
CA GLU A 117 -25.40 3.68 -9.76
C GLU A 117 -24.78 4.63 -8.73
N LEU A 118 -23.81 4.10 -7.96
CA LEU A 118 -23.11 4.85 -6.91
C LEU A 118 -21.67 5.24 -7.32
N LYS A 119 -21.36 5.22 -8.63
CA LYS A 119 -20.07 5.63 -9.21
C LYS A 119 -18.86 5.02 -8.51
N ALA A 120 -18.92 3.73 -8.21
CA ALA A 120 -17.86 3.02 -7.52
C ALA A 120 -17.60 1.66 -8.18
N LEU A 121 -16.37 1.15 -8.00
CA LEU A 121 -15.92 -0.12 -8.52
C LEU A 121 -15.41 -1.01 -7.39
N THR A 122 -15.67 -2.31 -7.52
CA THR A 122 -15.13 -3.31 -6.59
C THR A 122 -13.81 -3.86 -7.10
N LYS A 123 -12.84 -4.06 -6.21
CA LYS A 123 -11.66 -4.90 -6.41
C LYS A 123 -11.79 -6.13 -5.53
N ASN A 124 -11.44 -7.31 -6.04
CA ASN A 124 -11.41 -8.53 -5.22
C ASN A 124 -10.48 -8.28 -4.03
N GLY A 125 -11.03 -8.32 -2.81
CA GLY A 125 -10.27 -8.06 -1.60
C GLY A 125 -9.39 -9.25 -1.19
N SER A 126 -8.53 -9.02 -0.20
CA SER A 126 -7.77 -10.08 0.46
C SER A 126 -8.68 -11.01 1.29
N TYR A 127 -8.44 -12.31 1.23
CA TYR A 127 -9.33 -13.35 1.78
C TYR A 127 -9.11 -13.63 3.29
N GLU A 128 -8.65 -12.64 4.05
CA GLU A 128 -7.82 -12.90 5.24
C GLU A 128 -8.54 -13.22 6.54
N ASP A 129 -9.88 -13.20 6.59
CA ASP A 129 -10.59 -13.61 7.80
C ASP A 129 -11.80 -14.48 7.49
N LEU A 130 -11.56 -15.78 7.31
CA LEU A 130 -12.60 -16.68 6.83
C LEU A 130 -13.54 -17.17 7.92
N GLY A 131 -13.30 -16.90 9.21
CA GLY A 131 -14.21 -17.21 10.32
C GLY A 131 -15.05 -18.50 10.15
N ILE A 132 -14.45 -19.60 9.64
CA ILE A 132 -15.27 -20.65 9.01
C ILE A 132 -16.01 -21.42 10.09
N GLU A 133 -17.32 -21.22 10.17
CA GLU A 133 -18.18 -21.85 11.16
C GLU A 133 -19.21 -22.76 10.51
N LYS A 134 -19.47 -23.91 11.13
CA LYS A 134 -20.53 -24.80 10.68
C LYS A 134 -21.88 -24.28 11.18
N VAL A 135 -22.76 -23.90 10.27
CA VAL A 135 -24.11 -23.42 10.60
C VAL A 135 -25.03 -24.61 10.85
N GLU A 136 -25.29 -25.42 9.83
CA GLU A 136 -26.12 -26.63 9.93
C GLU A 136 -25.86 -27.59 8.78
N GLY A 137 -25.98 -28.90 9.03
CA GLY A 137 -25.87 -29.91 7.97
C GLY A 137 -24.56 -29.83 7.17
N LEU A 138 -24.68 -29.40 5.91
CA LEU A 138 -23.57 -29.20 4.94
C LEU A 138 -23.30 -27.72 4.65
N THR A 139 -23.87 -26.82 5.44
CA THR A 139 -23.76 -25.37 5.31
C THR A 139 -22.76 -24.81 6.30
N TYR A 140 -21.84 -24.00 5.79
CA TYR A 140 -20.79 -23.31 6.53
C TYR A 140 -20.90 -21.81 6.26
N SER A 141 -20.71 -21.00 7.28
CA SER A 141 -20.54 -19.55 7.17
C SER A 141 -19.07 -19.20 7.13
N PHE A 142 -18.79 -18.06 6.52
CA PHE A 142 -17.48 -17.43 6.53
C PHE A 142 -17.65 -15.92 6.39
N ASP A 143 -16.72 -15.18 6.99
CA ASP A 143 -16.66 -13.74 6.86
C ASP A 143 -15.84 -13.36 5.62
N PHE A 144 -16.13 -12.19 5.06
CA PHE A 144 -15.41 -11.66 3.91
C PHE A 144 -15.32 -10.14 3.98
N VAL A 145 -14.29 -9.62 3.33
CA VAL A 145 -14.07 -8.21 3.08
C VAL A 145 -13.93 -8.03 1.57
N GLN A 146 -14.57 -6.99 1.04
CA GLN A 146 -14.47 -6.57 -0.34
C GLN A 146 -13.98 -5.13 -0.38
N GLU A 147 -13.01 -4.83 -1.22
CA GLU A 147 -12.51 -3.47 -1.43
C GLU A 147 -13.32 -2.75 -2.51
N VAL A 148 -13.61 -1.48 -2.27
CA VAL A 148 -14.35 -0.62 -3.18
C VAL A 148 -13.62 0.71 -3.32
N GLY A 149 -13.28 1.08 -4.56
CA GLY A 149 -12.85 2.42 -4.91
C GLY A 149 -14.03 3.23 -5.42
N GLY A 150 -14.32 4.37 -4.81
CA GLY A 150 -15.45 5.23 -5.19
C GLY A 150 -15.24 6.69 -4.87
N GLN A 151 -16.17 7.55 -5.29
CA GLN A 151 -16.10 8.99 -4.98
C GLN A 151 -16.16 9.25 -3.47
N PHE A 152 -15.67 10.42 -3.05
CA PHE A 152 -15.69 10.85 -1.63
C PHE A 152 -17.10 10.97 -1.03
N ASP A 153 -18.15 11.00 -1.85
CA ASP A 153 -19.54 11.05 -1.43
C ASP A 153 -20.28 9.70 -1.54
N LEU A 154 -19.57 8.58 -1.77
CA LEU A 154 -20.19 7.25 -1.90
C LEU A 154 -21.11 6.90 -0.72
N ILE A 155 -20.66 7.11 0.52
CA ILE A 155 -21.48 6.86 1.71
C ILE A 155 -22.69 7.79 1.76
N ASP A 156 -22.55 9.05 1.35
CA ASP A 156 -23.65 10.02 1.29
C ASP A 156 -24.68 9.66 0.21
N GLU A 157 -24.24 9.09 -0.93
CA GLU A 157 -25.13 8.56 -1.97
C GLU A 157 -25.81 7.25 -1.49
N LEU A 158 -25.07 6.32 -0.88
CA LEU A 158 -25.62 5.10 -0.30
C LEU A 158 -26.64 5.41 0.79
N ALA A 159 -26.39 6.40 1.65
CA ALA A 159 -27.30 6.83 2.71
C ALA A 159 -28.67 7.30 2.19
N GLN A 160 -28.79 7.60 0.90
CA GLN A 160 -30.06 7.99 0.26
C GLN A 160 -30.89 6.79 -0.20
N THR A 161 -30.34 5.57 -0.16
CA THR A 161 -31.10 4.35 -0.44
C THR A 161 -32.04 4.01 0.71
N ALA A 162 -33.08 3.21 0.45
CA ALA A 162 -34.14 2.99 1.42
C ALA A 162 -33.74 2.07 2.59
N ASP A 163 -32.68 1.30 2.40
CA ASP A 163 -32.21 0.21 3.25
C ASP A 163 -30.91 0.52 3.99
N ALA A 164 -30.17 1.58 3.59
CA ALA A 164 -28.95 1.99 4.25
C ALA A 164 -29.20 2.59 5.66
N GLN A 165 -28.45 2.14 6.67
CA GLN A 165 -28.52 2.60 8.06
C GLN A 165 -27.13 2.91 8.62
N PRO A 166 -26.94 4.03 9.35
CA PRO A 166 -25.68 4.34 10.00
C PRO A 166 -25.47 3.51 11.28
N ASN A 167 -24.22 3.12 11.53
CA ASN A 167 -23.77 2.45 12.75
C ASN A 167 -23.08 3.41 13.71
N ALA A 168 -22.87 2.96 14.95
CA ALA A 168 -22.29 3.81 16.01
C ALA A 168 -20.81 4.13 15.81
N ASP A 169 -20.10 3.30 15.06
CA ASP A 169 -18.67 3.41 14.73
C ASP A 169 -18.39 4.21 13.45
N GLY A 170 -19.43 4.78 12.82
CA GLY A 170 -19.30 5.56 11.59
C GLY A 170 -19.48 4.74 10.30
N SER A 171 -19.50 3.41 10.38
CA SER A 171 -19.83 2.54 9.24
C SER A 171 -21.32 2.61 8.89
N TRP A 172 -21.69 2.07 7.73
CA TRP A 172 -23.07 1.98 7.26
C TRP A 172 -23.43 0.56 6.87
N THR A 173 -24.64 0.12 7.19
CA THR A 173 -25.18 -1.19 6.80
C THR A 173 -26.21 -1.04 5.69
N PHE A 174 -26.17 -1.89 4.67
CA PHE A 174 -27.13 -1.96 3.56
C PHE A 174 -27.36 -3.41 3.11
N GLU A 175 -28.39 -3.67 2.30
CA GLU A 175 -28.68 -5.01 1.77
C GLU A 175 -28.38 -5.09 0.27
N LEU A 176 -27.57 -6.07 -0.14
CA LEU A 176 -27.26 -6.37 -1.53
C LEU A 176 -28.06 -7.58 -2.02
N ALA A 177 -28.76 -7.46 -3.16
CA ALA A 177 -29.35 -8.62 -3.83
C ALA A 177 -28.25 -9.43 -4.56
N VAL A 178 -27.99 -10.64 -4.09
CA VAL A 178 -26.97 -11.55 -4.65
C VAL A 178 -27.64 -12.77 -5.28
N GLY A 179 -27.29 -13.08 -6.53
CA GLY A 179 -27.86 -14.22 -7.24
C GLY A 179 -27.54 -15.57 -6.60
N ASN A 180 -28.50 -16.48 -6.66
CA ASN A 180 -28.35 -17.89 -6.28
C ASN A 180 -27.57 -18.64 -7.37
N VAL A 181 -26.25 -18.45 -7.41
CA VAL A 181 -25.31 -19.18 -8.28
C VAL A 181 -24.88 -20.47 -7.58
N SER A 182 -25.02 -21.62 -8.25
CA SER A 182 -24.63 -22.90 -7.66
C SER A 182 -23.10 -23.08 -7.62
N ASN A 183 -22.61 -23.99 -6.77
CA ASN A 183 -21.16 -24.27 -6.66
C ASN A 183 -20.54 -24.62 -8.03
N ALA A 184 -21.23 -25.41 -8.84
CA ALA A 184 -20.74 -25.80 -10.16
C ALA A 184 -20.82 -24.67 -11.21
N GLU A 185 -21.66 -23.66 -11.00
CA GLU A 185 -21.75 -22.48 -11.87
C GLU A 185 -20.69 -21.44 -11.50
N MET A 186 -20.46 -21.18 -10.21
CA MET A 186 -19.48 -20.18 -9.79
C MET A 186 -18.03 -20.57 -10.13
N GLU A 187 -17.75 -21.88 -10.27
CA GLU A 187 -16.47 -22.39 -10.77
C GLU A 187 -16.26 -22.15 -12.29
N GLN A 188 -17.30 -21.77 -13.04
CA GLN A 188 -17.20 -21.50 -14.49
C GLN A 188 -16.77 -20.06 -14.74
N LEU A 189 -15.48 -19.79 -14.52
CA LEU A 189 -14.84 -18.50 -14.79
C LEU A 189 -14.08 -18.49 -16.12
N GLU A 190 -13.95 -19.63 -16.79
CA GLU A 190 -13.17 -19.72 -18.02
C GLU A 190 -13.83 -18.99 -19.21
N MET A 191 -12.97 -18.42 -20.07
CA MET A 191 -13.39 -17.70 -21.26
C MET A 191 -14.36 -18.53 -22.12
N ASN A 192 -15.49 -17.93 -22.49
CA ASN A 192 -16.67 -18.50 -23.19
C ASN A 192 -17.68 -19.28 -22.34
N ASN A 193 -17.37 -19.60 -21.09
CA ASN A 193 -18.29 -20.29 -20.17
C ASN A 193 -18.69 -19.49 -18.94
N GLU A 194 -18.27 -18.23 -18.87
CA GLU A 194 -18.48 -17.32 -17.76
C GLU A 194 -19.96 -17.26 -17.38
N TRP A 195 -20.27 -17.65 -16.14
CA TRP A 195 -21.65 -17.66 -15.66
C TRP A 195 -22.26 -16.25 -15.72
N TYR A 196 -21.48 -15.23 -15.36
CA TYR A 196 -21.94 -13.85 -15.20
C TYR A 196 -22.25 -13.14 -16.53
N ARG A 197 -21.70 -13.59 -17.66
CA ARG A 197 -21.99 -13.02 -19.00
C ARG A 197 -23.27 -13.58 -19.62
N ARG A 198 -23.91 -14.54 -18.95
CA ARG A 198 -25.10 -15.22 -19.45
C ARG A 198 -26.34 -14.75 -18.69
N SER A 199 -27.47 -14.77 -19.38
CA SER A 199 -28.77 -14.54 -18.74
C SER A 199 -29.01 -15.62 -17.66
N PRO A 200 -29.52 -15.26 -16.46
CA PRO A 200 -30.08 -13.95 -16.11
C PRO A 200 -29.09 -12.94 -15.49
N TRP A 201 -27.82 -13.29 -15.34
CA TRP A 201 -26.85 -12.51 -14.57
C TRP A 201 -26.31 -11.30 -15.35
N SER A 202 -26.05 -11.42 -16.65
CA SER A 202 -25.43 -10.36 -17.48
C SER A 202 -26.08 -8.96 -17.46
N SER A 203 -27.32 -8.85 -17.00
CA SER A 203 -28.03 -7.57 -16.83
C SER A 203 -28.87 -7.60 -15.55
N PHE A 204 -28.30 -8.18 -14.51
CA PHE A 204 -28.99 -8.40 -13.26
C PHE A 204 -29.51 -7.09 -12.67
N SER A 205 -30.77 -7.17 -12.26
CA SER A 205 -31.43 -6.27 -11.32
C SER A 205 -32.48 -7.15 -10.61
N PRO A 206 -32.69 -6.97 -9.29
CA PRO A 206 -33.73 -7.70 -8.56
C PRO A 206 -35.13 -7.49 -9.18
N ASP A 207 -35.37 -6.37 -9.88
CA ASP A 207 -36.63 -6.10 -10.58
C ASP A 207 -36.84 -6.97 -11.84
N ASN A 208 -35.75 -7.49 -12.40
CA ASN A 208 -35.75 -8.21 -13.68
C ASN A 208 -35.70 -9.75 -13.51
N VAL A 209 -35.55 -10.24 -12.29
CA VAL A 209 -35.49 -11.68 -11.97
C VAL A 209 -36.57 -12.05 -10.94
N ASP A 210 -36.90 -13.34 -10.86
CA ASP A 210 -37.83 -13.83 -9.83
C ASP A 210 -37.15 -13.85 -8.46
N ASP A 211 -37.87 -13.48 -7.38
CA ASP A 211 -37.35 -13.43 -6.00
C ASP A 211 -36.70 -14.75 -5.53
N SER A 212 -37.04 -15.89 -6.12
CA SER A 212 -36.38 -17.17 -5.81
C SER A 212 -34.95 -17.30 -6.37
N LYS A 213 -34.53 -16.37 -7.25
CA LYS A 213 -33.24 -16.38 -7.94
C LYS A 213 -32.14 -15.62 -7.21
N TYR A 214 -32.44 -14.90 -6.14
CA TYR A 214 -31.46 -14.18 -5.34
C TYR A 214 -31.78 -14.28 -3.86
N TYR A 215 -30.85 -13.81 -3.03
CA TYR A 215 -31.03 -13.58 -1.61
C TYR A 215 -30.50 -12.18 -1.26
N MET A 216 -30.93 -11.64 -0.12
CA MET A 216 -30.38 -10.38 0.40
C MET A 216 -29.18 -10.70 1.28
N GLN A 217 -28.03 -10.12 0.94
CA GLN A 217 -26.79 -10.16 1.70
C GLN A 217 -26.68 -8.85 2.47
N GLU A 218 -26.71 -8.91 3.80
CA GLU A 218 -26.39 -7.74 4.62
C GLU A 218 -24.89 -7.46 4.49
N LEU A 219 -24.55 -6.19 4.25
CA LEU A 219 -23.20 -5.69 4.07
C LEU A 219 -22.99 -4.46 4.93
N ARG A 220 -21.77 -4.29 5.42
CA ARG A 220 -21.32 -3.11 6.15
C ARG A 220 -20.22 -2.43 5.34
N ILE A 221 -20.37 -1.14 5.04
CA ILE A 221 -19.36 -0.32 4.38
C ILE A 221 -18.71 0.65 5.38
N GLU A 222 -17.39 0.81 5.28
CA GLU A 222 -16.62 1.78 6.06
C GLU A 222 -15.49 2.37 5.23
N GLU A 223 -15.31 3.68 5.35
CA GLU A 223 -14.23 4.43 4.70
C GLU A 223 -12.87 4.01 5.27
N GLN A 224 -11.89 3.79 4.41
CA GLN A 224 -10.51 3.50 4.81
C GLN A 224 -9.68 4.78 4.92
N GLU A 225 -8.63 4.75 5.72
CA GLU A 225 -7.66 5.86 5.75
C GLU A 225 -7.01 6.01 4.37
N ARG A 226 -6.58 7.21 3.98
CA ARG A 226 -5.89 7.41 2.69
C ARG A 226 -4.40 7.30 2.91
N SER A 227 -3.70 6.70 1.96
CA SER A 227 -2.24 6.84 1.89
C SER A 227 -1.86 8.30 1.68
N ASP A 228 -0.78 8.70 2.33
CA ASP A 228 -0.20 10.03 2.15
C ASP A 228 0.27 10.22 0.70
N ASP A 229 0.44 11.48 0.28
CA ASP A 229 1.03 11.75 -1.04
C ASP A 229 2.52 11.43 -0.99
N ALA A 230 3.11 11.08 -2.12
CA ALA A 230 4.54 10.80 -2.20
C ALA A 230 5.14 11.31 -3.51
N TRP A 231 6.47 11.42 -3.52
CA TRP A 231 7.23 11.68 -4.73
C TRP A 231 7.41 10.38 -5.52
N LEU A 232 7.39 10.47 -6.86
CA LEU A 232 7.91 9.38 -7.68
C LEU A 232 9.35 9.07 -7.24
N ASP A 233 9.67 7.79 -6.99
CA ASP A 233 10.99 7.41 -6.51
C ASP A 233 12.02 7.39 -7.65
N TYR A 234 12.45 8.59 -8.06
CA TYR A 234 13.47 8.77 -9.09
C TYR A 234 14.82 8.12 -8.74
N LYS A 235 15.12 7.88 -7.45
CA LYS A 235 16.40 7.27 -7.06
C LYS A 235 16.39 5.79 -7.37
N ARG A 236 15.31 5.07 -6.99
CA ARG A 236 15.11 3.67 -7.37
C ARG A 236 14.88 3.52 -8.87
N LEU A 237 14.10 4.42 -9.47
CA LEU A 237 13.78 4.40 -10.90
C LEU A 237 15.01 4.59 -11.81
N PHE A 238 16.05 5.30 -11.36
CA PHE A 238 17.26 5.57 -12.14
C PHE A 238 18.50 4.85 -11.60
N GLU A 239 18.32 3.87 -10.72
CA GLU A 239 19.42 3.25 -9.95
C GLU A 239 20.52 2.67 -10.84
N ASP A 240 20.15 2.06 -11.97
CA ASP A 240 21.10 1.43 -12.89
C ASP A 240 21.66 2.39 -13.96
N GLY A 241 21.26 3.67 -13.93
CA GLY A 241 21.66 4.70 -14.88
C GLY A 241 20.89 4.66 -16.20
N THR A 242 19.89 3.78 -16.32
CA THR A 242 18.96 3.69 -17.44
C THR A 242 17.53 3.91 -16.98
N LEU A 243 16.66 4.25 -17.94
CA LEU A 243 15.21 4.24 -17.78
C LEU A 243 14.62 3.60 -19.03
N ASP A 244 14.21 2.34 -18.92
CA ASP A 244 13.53 1.60 -19.97
C ASP A 244 12.00 1.72 -19.77
N VAL A 245 11.33 2.27 -20.78
CA VAL A 245 9.88 2.53 -20.78
C VAL A 245 9.22 1.86 -21.97
N GLU A 246 8.29 0.95 -21.72
CA GLU A 246 7.52 0.27 -22.75
C GLU A 246 6.06 0.70 -22.68
N VAL A 247 5.53 1.23 -23.79
CA VAL A 247 4.14 1.68 -23.88
C VAL A 247 3.35 0.82 -24.86
N PHE A 248 2.34 0.14 -24.35
CA PHE A 248 1.45 -0.75 -25.07
C PHE A 248 0.11 -0.08 -25.34
N PHE A 249 -0.25 0.06 -26.62
CA PHE A 249 -1.54 0.57 -27.05
C PHE A 249 -2.47 -0.59 -27.40
N GLY A 250 -3.45 -0.83 -26.54
CA GLY A 250 -4.42 -1.92 -26.66
C GLY A 250 -5.33 -1.77 -27.88
N TRP A 251 -5.69 -2.88 -28.50
CA TRP A 251 -6.46 -2.88 -29.75
C TRP A 251 -7.79 -2.11 -29.60
N ASP A 252 -8.08 -1.27 -30.59
CA ASP A 252 -9.33 -0.50 -30.67
C ASP A 252 -10.03 -0.74 -32.01
N TYR A 253 -11.21 -1.33 -31.94
CA TYR A 253 -12.01 -1.72 -33.09
C TYR A 253 -12.95 -0.60 -33.59
N HIS A 254 -13.04 0.53 -32.89
CA HIS A 254 -13.92 1.63 -33.28
C HIS A 254 -13.25 2.59 -34.25
N ASP A 255 -12.11 3.15 -33.84
CA ASP A 255 -11.46 4.28 -34.53
C ASP A 255 -9.96 4.04 -34.77
N ALA A 256 -9.45 2.85 -34.45
CA ALA A 256 -8.03 2.52 -34.46
C ALA A 256 -7.20 3.50 -33.62
N TYR A 257 -7.69 3.84 -32.42
CA TYR A 257 -7.01 4.74 -31.50
C TYR A 257 -5.60 4.26 -31.13
N HIS A 258 -5.37 2.95 -31.01
CA HIS A 258 -4.03 2.39 -30.78
C HIS A 258 -2.97 2.88 -31.78
N GLN A 259 -3.25 2.87 -33.09
CA GLN A 259 -2.33 3.40 -34.10
C GLN A 259 -2.18 4.92 -34.04
N LYS A 260 -3.28 5.63 -33.81
CA LYS A 260 -3.28 7.10 -33.74
C LYS A 260 -2.50 7.61 -32.53
N HIS A 261 -2.70 6.99 -31.38
CA HIS A 261 -2.07 7.36 -30.11
C HIS A 261 -0.61 6.92 -30.07
N ALA A 262 -0.26 5.76 -30.62
CA ALA A 262 1.14 5.36 -30.82
C ALA A 262 1.89 6.40 -31.67
N ARG A 263 1.28 6.83 -32.79
CA ARG A 263 1.86 7.87 -33.63
C ARG A 263 1.95 9.23 -32.92
N ALA A 264 0.90 9.63 -32.20
CA ALA A 264 0.88 10.91 -31.49
C ALA A 264 1.95 10.96 -30.39
N SER A 265 2.14 9.85 -29.67
CA SER A 265 3.17 9.68 -28.64
C SER A 265 4.57 9.68 -29.24
N TYR A 266 4.79 8.98 -30.35
CA TYR A 266 6.05 9.06 -31.13
C TYR A 266 6.37 10.49 -31.54
N GLU A 267 5.41 11.21 -32.11
CA GLU A 267 5.59 12.61 -32.51
C GLU A 267 5.80 13.53 -31.31
N TRP A 268 5.24 13.20 -30.14
CA TRP A 268 5.48 13.92 -28.88
C TRP A 268 6.90 13.69 -28.37
N LEU A 269 7.39 12.45 -28.35
CA LEU A 269 8.76 12.10 -27.94
C LEU A 269 9.79 12.85 -28.80
N LEU A 270 9.63 12.85 -30.12
CA LEU A 270 10.53 13.59 -31.03
C LEU A 270 10.54 15.10 -30.77
N ARG A 271 9.40 15.68 -30.38
CA ARG A 271 9.33 17.11 -30.02
C ARG A 271 10.01 17.40 -28.68
N ASN A 272 10.10 16.41 -27.80
CA ASN A 272 10.75 16.48 -26.50
C ASN A 272 12.18 15.90 -26.52
N GLY A 273 12.84 15.95 -27.67
CA GLY A 273 14.28 15.71 -27.77
C GLY A 273 14.71 14.26 -27.95
N PHE A 274 13.78 13.30 -28.07
CA PHE A 274 14.12 11.92 -28.37
C PHE A 274 14.59 11.75 -29.82
N GLU A 275 15.56 10.87 -30.01
CA GLU A 275 16.04 10.41 -31.30
C GLU A 275 15.33 9.10 -31.68
N SER A 276 14.75 9.07 -32.88
CA SER A 276 14.19 7.83 -33.44
C SER A 276 15.28 7.00 -34.14
N PRO A 277 15.25 5.66 -34.03
CA PRO A 277 16.18 4.78 -34.72
C PRO A 277 15.97 4.74 -36.25
N THR A 278 14.86 5.31 -36.74
CA THR A 278 14.49 5.32 -38.15
C THR A 278 14.12 6.72 -38.65
N ASP A 279 14.21 6.93 -39.96
CA ASP A 279 13.94 8.24 -40.58
C ASP A 279 12.43 8.56 -40.69
N THR A 280 11.56 7.54 -40.64
CA THR A 280 10.12 7.67 -40.91
C THR A 280 9.27 6.88 -39.92
N TRP A 281 8.04 7.35 -39.68
CA TRP A 281 7.07 6.64 -38.86
C TRP A 281 6.78 5.23 -39.41
N GLU A 282 6.70 5.08 -40.73
CA GLU A 282 6.41 3.79 -41.37
C GLU A 282 7.53 2.76 -41.17
N ASP A 283 8.79 3.21 -41.15
CA ASP A 283 9.94 2.35 -40.83
C ASP A 283 9.95 1.99 -39.34
N TYR A 284 9.73 2.98 -38.47
CA TYR A 284 9.60 2.76 -37.02
C TYR A 284 8.50 1.75 -36.69
N ALA A 285 7.33 1.87 -37.33
CA ALA A 285 6.20 0.96 -37.16
C ALA A 285 6.51 -0.52 -37.46
N THR A 286 7.57 -0.78 -38.23
CA THR A 286 8.02 -2.14 -38.57
C THR A 286 9.12 -2.64 -37.64
N ASP A 287 10.09 -1.78 -37.29
CA ASP A 287 11.29 -2.16 -36.53
C ASP A 287 11.08 -2.09 -35.02
N ARG A 288 10.38 -1.04 -34.55
CA ARG A 288 10.07 -0.75 -33.14
C ARG A 288 11.27 -0.80 -32.19
N ALA A 289 12.48 -0.52 -32.69
CA ALA A 289 13.61 -0.29 -31.79
C ALA A 289 13.33 0.95 -30.91
N PRO A 290 13.91 1.04 -29.71
CA PRO A 290 13.61 2.12 -28.78
C PRO A 290 13.97 3.51 -29.34
N LEU A 291 13.13 4.51 -29.05
CA LEU A 291 13.53 5.92 -29.12
C LEU A 291 14.45 6.23 -27.95
N THR A 292 15.48 7.02 -28.18
CA THR A 292 16.53 7.25 -27.17
C THR A 292 16.69 8.73 -26.83
N SER A 293 17.01 9.02 -25.58
CA SER A 293 17.39 10.36 -25.09
C SER A 293 18.35 10.22 -23.91
N THR A 294 18.99 11.31 -23.52
CA THR A 294 19.77 11.37 -22.27
C THR A 294 19.19 12.46 -21.38
N LEU A 295 18.60 12.07 -20.26
CA LEU A 295 18.07 12.96 -19.24
C LEU A 295 19.21 13.46 -18.33
N GLN A 296 19.20 14.75 -17.97
CA GLN A 296 20.14 15.29 -17.00
C GLN A 296 19.45 15.42 -15.64
N THR A 297 19.81 14.56 -14.69
CA THR A 297 19.29 14.60 -13.31
C THR A 297 20.30 15.26 -12.37
N PRO A 298 19.92 15.60 -11.13
CA PRO A 298 20.85 16.10 -10.13
C PRO A 298 21.98 15.11 -9.78
N ASP A 299 21.72 13.80 -9.88
CA ASP A 299 22.70 12.75 -9.56
C ASP A 299 23.57 12.35 -10.77
N GLY A 300 23.16 12.69 -11.99
CA GLY A 300 23.94 12.46 -13.20
C GLY A 300 23.09 12.32 -14.46
N PRO A 301 23.72 12.02 -15.61
CA PRO A 301 22.98 11.66 -16.81
C PRO A 301 22.34 10.28 -16.66
N VAL A 302 21.10 10.13 -17.15
CA VAL A 302 20.37 8.85 -17.26
C VAL A 302 20.05 8.62 -18.73
N ASP A 303 20.36 7.44 -19.24
CA ASP A 303 20.03 7.05 -20.62
C ASP A 303 18.60 6.51 -20.67
N VAL A 304 17.74 7.15 -21.45
CA VAL A 304 16.30 6.84 -21.51
C VAL A 304 15.97 6.15 -22.82
N HIS A 305 15.28 5.02 -22.73
CA HIS A 305 14.77 4.27 -23.88
C HIS A 305 13.25 4.17 -23.79
N VAL A 306 12.56 4.52 -24.87
CA VAL A 306 11.09 4.41 -24.95
C VAL A 306 10.70 3.60 -26.17
N THR A 307 10.00 2.49 -25.99
CA THR A 307 9.46 1.66 -27.07
C THR A 307 7.93 1.72 -27.07
N LEU A 308 7.35 1.71 -28.27
CA LEU A 308 5.90 1.79 -28.46
C LEU A 308 5.39 0.53 -29.16
N TRP A 309 4.39 -0.14 -28.57
CA TRP A 309 3.80 -1.38 -29.06
C TRP A 309 2.32 -1.20 -29.41
N TRP A 310 1.91 -1.73 -30.57
CA TRP A 310 0.50 -1.77 -30.98
C TRP A 310 0.28 -2.87 -32.03
N GLY A 311 -0.99 -3.27 -32.14
CA GLY A 311 -1.44 -4.14 -33.23
C GLY A 311 -1.45 -3.44 -34.59
N GLU A 312 -0.70 -3.95 -35.56
CA GLU A 312 -0.67 -3.42 -36.93
C GLU A 312 -1.05 -4.53 -37.95
N PRO A 313 -2.25 -4.47 -38.55
CA PRO A 313 -2.71 -5.49 -39.48
C PRO A 313 -1.75 -5.75 -40.65
N GLY A 314 -1.51 -7.02 -40.95
CA GLY A 314 -0.58 -7.47 -42.00
C GLY A 314 0.91 -7.44 -41.62
N THR A 315 1.26 -7.17 -40.36
CA THR A 315 2.66 -7.15 -39.87
C THR A 315 2.95 -8.32 -38.92
N SER A 316 4.12 -8.32 -38.26
CA SER A 316 4.46 -9.30 -37.23
C SER A 316 3.62 -9.15 -35.96
N THR A 317 2.98 -8.01 -35.74
CA THR A 317 2.02 -7.78 -34.64
C THR A 317 0.60 -7.64 -35.17
N ASP A 318 0.25 -8.37 -36.23
CA ASP A 318 -1.10 -8.38 -36.78
C ASP A 318 -2.11 -8.82 -35.70
N PRO A 319 -2.96 -7.90 -35.19
CA PRO A 319 -3.81 -8.15 -34.05
C PRO A 319 -4.96 -9.09 -34.39
N ASP A 320 -5.21 -9.37 -35.66
CA ASP A 320 -6.24 -10.30 -36.12
C ASP A 320 -5.70 -11.76 -36.22
N THR A 321 -4.48 -12.02 -35.76
CA THR A 321 -3.83 -13.34 -35.86
C THR A 321 -3.21 -13.80 -34.54
N ASP A 322 -3.31 -15.10 -34.26
CA ASP A 322 -2.64 -15.73 -33.11
C ASP A 322 -1.13 -15.43 -33.06
N ALA A 323 -0.48 -15.35 -34.23
CA ALA A 323 0.94 -15.06 -34.30
C ALA A 323 1.26 -13.63 -33.87
N GLY A 324 0.45 -12.65 -34.27
CA GLY A 324 0.65 -11.25 -33.89
C GLY A 324 0.25 -10.98 -32.44
N GLY A 325 -0.83 -11.59 -31.96
CA GLY A 325 -1.23 -11.54 -30.55
C GLY A 325 -0.11 -12.02 -29.62
N ARG A 326 0.47 -13.19 -29.90
CA ARG A 326 1.61 -13.73 -29.12
C ARG A 326 2.83 -12.81 -29.09
N VAL A 327 3.13 -12.09 -30.17
CA VAL A 327 4.26 -11.15 -30.20
C VAL A 327 4.02 -9.98 -29.26
N LEU A 328 2.81 -9.43 -29.25
CA LEU A 328 2.45 -8.32 -28.35
C LEU A 328 2.47 -8.76 -26.89
N GLU A 329 1.91 -9.94 -26.61
CA GLU A 329 1.88 -10.51 -25.26
C GLU A 329 3.30 -10.83 -24.75
N GLU A 330 4.15 -11.45 -25.57
CA GLU A 330 5.53 -11.75 -25.21
C GLU A 330 6.34 -10.47 -24.94
N ALA A 331 6.11 -9.40 -25.71
CA ALA A 331 6.74 -8.10 -25.46
C ALA A 331 6.32 -7.51 -24.10
N MET A 332 5.03 -7.58 -23.74
CA MET A 332 4.57 -7.11 -22.43
C MET A 332 5.10 -7.96 -21.27
N ARG A 333 5.18 -9.29 -21.44
CA ARG A 333 5.76 -10.19 -20.44
C ARG A 333 7.25 -9.94 -20.25
N GLU A 334 8.00 -9.64 -21.31
CA GLU A 334 9.42 -9.27 -21.19
C GLU A 334 9.56 -7.90 -20.51
N SER A 335 8.74 -6.92 -20.86
CA SER A 335 8.72 -5.60 -20.20
C SER A 335 8.53 -5.70 -18.69
N LEU A 336 7.52 -6.46 -18.25
CA LEU A 336 7.25 -6.68 -16.82
C LEU A 336 8.38 -7.45 -16.10
N LYS A 337 9.21 -8.17 -16.86
CA LYS A 337 10.36 -8.91 -16.34
C LYS A 337 11.61 -8.06 -16.21
N THR A 338 11.82 -7.07 -17.09
CA THR A 338 13.11 -6.38 -17.20
C THR A 338 13.06 -4.88 -16.99
N ASP A 339 11.96 -4.21 -17.30
CA ASP A 339 11.95 -2.76 -17.51
C ASP A 339 11.38 -2.03 -16.29
N GLU A 340 11.83 -0.79 -16.07
CA GLU A 340 11.37 0.05 -14.97
C GLU A 340 9.92 0.49 -15.13
N VAL A 341 9.49 0.83 -16.36
CA VAL A 341 8.14 1.37 -16.59
C VAL A 341 7.42 0.58 -17.67
N THR A 342 6.30 -0.04 -17.29
CA THR A 342 5.39 -0.72 -18.22
C THR A 342 4.05 -0.02 -18.23
N MET A 343 3.67 0.61 -19.34
CA MET A 343 2.38 1.27 -19.47
C MET A 343 1.50 0.54 -20.49
N PHE A 344 0.28 0.21 -20.10
CA PHE A 344 -0.81 -0.13 -21.00
C PHE A 344 -1.78 1.05 -21.13
N SER A 345 -2.23 1.34 -22.36
CA SER A 345 -3.31 2.28 -22.65
C SER A 345 -4.28 1.67 -23.65
N GLY A 346 -5.52 1.42 -23.22
CA GLY A 346 -6.52 0.85 -24.11
C GLY A 346 -7.69 0.19 -23.40
N HIS A 347 -8.26 -0.83 -24.05
CA HIS A 347 -9.34 -1.60 -23.44
C HIS A 347 -8.73 -2.58 -22.43
N SER A 348 -9.04 -2.33 -21.16
CA SER A 348 -8.75 -3.22 -20.04
C SER A 348 -10.01 -3.31 -19.16
N GLY A 349 -9.99 -4.20 -18.19
CA GLY A 349 -11.05 -4.30 -17.20
C GLY A 349 -11.00 -5.58 -16.38
N PRO A 350 -11.91 -5.75 -15.41
CA PRO A 350 -11.96 -6.90 -14.54
C PRO A 350 -12.13 -8.14 -15.42
N TRP A 351 -11.34 -9.19 -15.19
CA TRP A 351 -11.44 -10.47 -15.91
C TRP A 351 -11.04 -10.45 -17.39
N TYR A 352 -10.35 -9.40 -17.86
CA TYR A 352 -9.77 -9.32 -19.20
C TYR A 352 -8.30 -8.81 -19.21
N GLY A 353 -7.83 -8.29 -18.06
CA GLY A 353 -6.50 -7.70 -17.94
C GLY A 353 -6.18 -6.69 -19.05
N PHE A 354 -5.12 -6.93 -19.83
CA PHE A 354 -4.68 -6.07 -20.93
C PHE A 354 -5.03 -6.65 -22.31
N ALA A 355 -5.97 -6.02 -23.04
CA ALA A 355 -6.33 -6.45 -24.39
C ALA A 355 -5.37 -5.87 -25.46
N LEU A 356 -4.28 -6.58 -25.74
CA LEU A 356 -3.25 -6.15 -26.68
C LEU A 356 -3.67 -6.38 -28.15
N ALA A 357 -4.39 -7.46 -28.44
CA ALA A 357 -4.80 -7.88 -29.78
C ALA A 357 -6.32 -7.92 -29.96
N ASN A 358 -6.78 -8.26 -31.17
CA ASN A 358 -8.20 -8.32 -31.48
C ASN A 358 -8.84 -9.60 -30.94
N TRP A 359 -9.35 -9.51 -29.72
CA TRP A 359 -10.09 -10.58 -29.02
C TRP A 359 -11.29 -11.16 -29.78
N ARG A 360 -11.77 -10.49 -30.85
CA ARG A 360 -12.86 -11.02 -31.71
C ARG A 360 -12.37 -12.01 -32.76
N GLU A 361 -11.09 -11.97 -33.09
CA GLU A 361 -10.48 -12.75 -34.18
C GLU A 361 -9.46 -13.77 -33.66
N THR A 362 -8.81 -13.49 -32.52
CA THR A 362 -7.82 -14.38 -31.88
C THR A 362 -8.06 -14.52 -30.37
N LEU A 363 -7.58 -15.62 -29.80
CA LEU A 363 -7.54 -15.90 -28.35
C LEU A 363 -6.14 -15.67 -27.76
N GLU A 364 -5.25 -15.03 -28.51
CA GLU A 364 -3.89 -14.70 -28.08
C GLU A 364 -3.72 -13.18 -28.12
N GLY A 365 -2.79 -12.63 -27.33
CA GLY A 365 -2.63 -11.18 -27.25
C GLY A 365 -3.56 -10.53 -26.24
N ASP A 366 -3.83 -11.23 -25.15
CA ASP A 366 -4.37 -10.73 -23.90
C ASP A 366 -3.44 -11.15 -22.76
N LEU A 367 -3.32 -10.33 -21.73
CA LEU A 367 -2.66 -10.68 -20.48
C LEU A 367 -3.69 -10.56 -19.36
N ASP A 368 -4.25 -11.68 -18.94
CA ASP A 368 -5.36 -11.74 -17.99
C ASP A 368 -4.90 -11.49 -16.54
N ASP A 369 -5.79 -10.97 -15.70
CA ASP A 369 -5.48 -10.69 -14.29
C ASP A 369 -5.06 -11.95 -13.52
N SER A 370 -5.64 -13.11 -13.84
CA SER A 370 -5.29 -14.41 -13.26
C SER A 370 -3.91 -14.92 -13.65
N GLU A 371 -3.29 -14.36 -14.69
CA GLU A 371 -1.95 -14.72 -15.13
C GLU A 371 -0.86 -13.88 -14.46
N ILE A 372 -1.19 -12.65 -14.02
CA ILE A 372 -0.24 -11.70 -13.42
C ILE A 372 0.52 -12.30 -12.20
N PRO A 373 -0.12 -13.04 -11.27
CA PRO A 373 0.59 -13.66 -10.14
C PRO A 373 1.68 -14.66 -10.56
N SER A 374 1.63 -15.17 -11.80
CA SER A 374 2.57 -16.13 -12.35
C SER A 374 3.65 -15.53 -13.25
N LEU A 375 3.61 -14.21 -13.47
CA LEU A 375 4.60 -13.51 -14.30
C LEU A 375 5.99 -13.57 -13.67
N GLU A 376 6.99 -13.66 -14.53
CA GLU A 376 8.38 -13.47 -14.10
C GLU A 376 8.60 -11.97 -13.92
N MET A 377 8.67 -11.52 -12.66
CA MET A 377 8.95 -10.12 -12.31
C MET A 377 10.17 -10.06 -11.38
N PRO A 378 10.98 -8.99 -11.41
CA PRO A 378 12.12 -8.84 -10.52
C PRO A 378 11.66 -8.52 -9.09
N SER A 379 12.28 -9.15 -8.08
CA SER A 379 11.96 -8.89 -6.67
C SER A 379 12.71 -7.68 -6.09
N ASP A 380 13.86 -7.34 -6.67
CA ASP A 380 14.80 -6.34 -6.18
C ASP A 380 14.85 -5.06 -7.04
N LYS A 381 14.04 -4.99 -8.10
CA LYS A 381 13.96 -3.83 -9.00
C LYS A 381 12.63 -3.11 -8.79
N TYR A 382 12.71 -1.80 -8.54
CA TYR A 382 11.54 -0.91 -8.52
C TYR A 382 10.93 -0.81 -9.92
N GLN A 383 9.62 -0.97 -9.99
CA GLN A 383 8.87 -0.88 -11.24
C GLN A 383 7.64 0.01 -11.06
N LEU A 384 7.30 0.75 -12.11
CA LEU A 384 6.05 1.48 -12.24
C LEU A 384 5.22 0.86 -13.36
N VAL A 385 4.08 0.28 -12.99
CA VAL A 385 3.10 -0.26 -13.92
C VAL A 385 1.94 0.72 -14.04
N VAL A 386 1.51 1.03 -15.26
CA VAL A 386 0.35 1.89 -15.49
C VAL A 386 -0.68 1.15 -16.33
N ALA A 387 -1.81 0.83 -15.71
CA ALA A 387 -2.94 0.17 -16.32
C ALA A 387 -4.00 1.21 -16.71
N GLU A 388 -3.75 1.96 -17.79
CA GLU A 388 -4.73 2.90 -18.34
C GLU A 388 -5.77 2.16 -19.17
N GLY A 389 -7.01 2.29 -18.72
CA GLY A 389 -8.19 1.76 -19.37
C GLY A 389 -9.32 1.72 -18.35
N CYS A 390 -10.49 1.24 -18.76
CA CYS A 390 -11.64 1.21 -17.86
C CYS A 390 -11.46 0.13 -16.79
N ASP A 391 -11.90 0.43 -15.57
CA ASP A 391 -12.11 -0.56 -14.50
C ASP A 391 -10.85 -1.39 -14.15
N THR A 392 -9.67 -0.77 -14.11
CA THR A 392 -8.39 -1.50 -13.87
C THR A 392 -8.01 -1.65 -12.41
N TYR A 393 -8.78 -1.08 -11.49
CA TYR A 393 -8.50 -1.08 -10.06
C TYR A 393 -8.17 -2.47 -9.49
N ALA A 394 -8.82 -3.54 -9.97
CA ALA A 394 -8.55 -4.91 -9.54
C ALA A 394 -7.15 -5.45 -9.90
N LEU A 395 -6.50 -4.87 -10.92
CA LEU A 395 -5.16 -5.30 -11.36
C LEU A 395 -4.09 -5.03 -10.31
N GLY A 396 -4.28 -4.02 -9.45
CA GLY A 396 -3.36 -3.74 -8.33
C GLY A 396 -3.11 -4.99 -7.47
N GLU A 397 -4.19 -5.71 -7.13
CA GLU A 397 -4.07 -6.95 -6.33
C GLU A 397 -3.34 -8.05 -7.09
N ALA A 398 -3.65 -8.21 -8.37
CA ALA A 398 -3.11 -9.29 -9.18
C ALA A 398 -1.58 -9.18 -9.26
N PHE A 399 -1.06 -7.96 -9.32
CA PHE A 399 0.37 -7.69 -9.23
C PHE A 399 0.94 -8.01 -7.84
N TRP A 400 0.25 -7.62 -6.76
CA TRP A 400 0.71 -7.92 -5.40
C TRP A 400 0.67 -9.40 -5.02
N GLN A 401 -0.18 -10.19 -5.66
CA GLN A 401 -0.21 -11.64 -5.53
C GLN A 401 0.98 -12.33 -6.22
N ASN A 402 1.79 -11.59 -7.00
CA ASN A 402 3.03 -12.13 -7.54
C ASN A 402 4.02 -12.41 -6.40
N PRO A 403 4.55 -13.64 -6.25
CA PRO A 403 5.46 -13.98 -5.16
C PRO A 403 6.74 -13.13 -5.08
N ASN A 404 7.17 -12.53 -6.19
CA ASN A 404 8.35 -11.67 -6.22
C ASN A 404 8.04 -10.22 -5.78
N LYS A 405 6.77 -9.87 -5.59
CA LYS A 405 6.30 -8.56 -5.14
C LYS A 405 5.52 -8.65 -3.82
N ALA A 406 5.56 -9.82 -3.17
CA ALA A 406 4.72 -10.11 -2.01
C ALA A 406 5.05 -9.29 -0.75
N ASP A 407 6.24 -8.67 -0.69
CA ASP A 407 6.64 -7.75 0.38
C ASP A 407 6.03 -6.35 0.24
N ARG A 408 5.31 -6.11 -0.87
CA ARG A 408 4.69 -4.82 -1.18
C ARG A 408 5.70 -3.68 -1.24
N GLN A 409 6.88 -3.99 -1.74
CA GLN A 409 7.94 -3.02 -2.00
C GLN A 409 8.26 -3.06 -3.49
N ASN A 410 8.88 -1.98 -3.99
CA ASN A 410 9.47 -1.95 -5.33
C ASN A 410 8.46 -2.14 -6.47
N LEU A 411 7.19 -1.78 -6.27
CA LEU A 411 6.20 -1.80 -7.34
C LEU A 411 5.09 -0.79 -7.08
N ASP A 412 4.99 0.18 -7.97
CA ASP A 412 3.84 1.09 -8.01
C ASP A 412 2.94 0.73 -9.18
N ILE A 413 1.63 0.71 -8.94
CA ILE A 413 0.66 0.37 -9.99
C ILE A 413 -0.38 1.50 -10.08
N ILE A 414 -0.39 2.25 -11.18
CA ILE A 414 -1.45 3.23 -11.45
C ILE A 414 -2.60 2.51 -12.15
N THR A 415 -3.80 2.62 -11.58
CA THR A 415 -5.05 2.03 -12.07
C THR A 415 -6.16 3.08 -12.11
N THR A 416 -7.35 2.69 -12.60
CA THR A 416 -8.56 3.51 -12.59
C THR A 416 -9.66 2.86 -11.76
N THR A 417 -10.30 3.65 -10.90
CA THR A 417 -11.51 3.28 -10.12
C THR A 417 -12.79 3.68 -10.85
N SER A 418 -12.70 3.97 -12.16
CA SER A 418 -13.81 4.38 -13.02
C SER A 418 -13.52 4.07 -14.50
N PHE A 419 -14.42 4.50 -15.39
CA PHE A 419 -14.09 4.61 -16.81
C PHE A 419 -12.90 5.57 -17.03
N SER A 420 -11.99 5.20 -17.93
CA SER A 420 -10.88 6.06 -18.37
C SER A 420 -11.17 6.70 -19.73
N ASN A 421 -10.52 7.84 -20.00
CA ASN A 421 -10.55 8.45 -21.34
C ASN A 421 -9.39 7.96 -22.20
N ALA A 422 -9.43 6.68 -22.55
CA ALA A 422 -8.56 6.04 -23.54
C ALA A 422 -8.79 6.55 -24.99
N GLY A 423 -9.61 7.60 -25.17
CA GLY A 423 -9.87 8.26 -26.45
C GLY A 423 -8.83 9.32 -26.83
N THR A 424 -7.80 9.51 -26.03
CA THR A 424 -6.69 10.44 -26.30
C THR A 424 -5.35 9.83 -25.89
N GLU A 425 -4.25 10.32 -26.46
CA GLU A 425 -2.89 9.94 -26.06
C GLU A 425 -2.43 10.61 -24.75
N LYS A 426 -3.27 11.43 -24.12
CA LYS A 426 -2.83 12.34 -23.06
C LYS A 426 -2.31 11.66 -21.81
N ALA A 427 -3.01 10.62 -21.34
CA ALA A 427 -2.54 9.83 -20.21
C ALA A 427 -1.12 9.28 -20.43
N VAL A 428 -0.81 8.86 -21.66
CA VAL A 428 0.55 8.41 -22.03
C VAL A 428 1.54 9.56 -21.97
N THR A 429 1.22 10.71 -22.55
CA THR A 429 2.15 11.85 -22.54
C THR A 429 2.33 12.48 -21.17
N ASP A 430 1.31 12.43 -20.32
CA ASP A 430 1.37 12.97 -18.95
C ASP A 430 2.20 12.04 -18.06
N LEU A 431 2.02 10.71 -18.17
CA LEU A 431 2.91 9.73 -17.54
C LEU A 431 4.36 9.93 -17.99
N LEU A 432 4.61 9.96 -19.30
CA LEU A 432 5.95 10.18 -19.86
C LEU A 432 6.54 11.49 -19.35
N GLY A 433 5.75 12.57 -19.27
CA GLY A 433 6.18 13.84 -18.69
C GLY A 433 6.59 13.69 -17.22
N ALA A 434 5.82 12.95 -16.43
CA ALA A 434 6.07 12.75 -15.02
C ALA A 434 7.32 11.89 -14.74
N VAL A 435 7.46 10.74 -15.39
CA VAL A 435 8.63 9.85 -15.21
C VAL A 435 9.92 10.46 -15.73
N LEU A 436 9.85 11.28 -16.80
CA LEU A 436 11.02 12.03 -17.27
C LEU A 436 11.35 13.21 -16.36
N GLY A 437 10.37 13.74 -15.62
CA GLY A 437 10.54 14.81 -14.65
C GLY A 437 11.17 16.05 -15.27
N VAL A 438 10.65 16.55 -16.39
CA VAL A 438 11.19 17.75 -17.08
C VAL A 438 10.20 18.90 -17.08
N ASP A 439 10.66 20.09 -16.71
CA ASP A 439 9.85 21.31 -16.77
C ASP A 439 9.89 21.98 -18.17
N TYR A 440 9.15 23.08 -18.33
CA TYR A 440 9.09 23.83 -19.60
C TYR A 440 10.41 24.48 -20.03
N ARG A 441 11.42 24.50 -19.15
CA ARG A 441 12.78 25.00 -19.41
C ARG A 441 13.76 23.86 -19.71
N GLU A 442 13.29 22.62 -19.77
CA GLU A 442 14.10 21.41 -19.93
C GLU A 442 15.00 21.16 -18.70
N ASP A 443 14.65 21.73 -17.55
CA ASP A 443 15.30 21.44 -16.27
C ASP A 443 14.59 20.28 -15.58
N PHE A 444 15.34 19.42 -14.88
CA PHE A 444 14.76 18.33 -14.11
C PHE A 444 13.91 18.88 -12.94
N LYS A 445 12.68 18.39 -12.82
CA LYS A 445 11.71 18.69 -11.77
C LYS A 445 11.06 17.37 -11.34
N ALA A 446 11.33 16.96 -10.10
CA ALA A 446 10.64 15.82 -9.50
C ALA A 446 9.12 16.05 -9.48
N GLN A 447 8.35 14.98 -9.63
CA GLN A 447 6.88 15.01 -9.61
C GLN A 447 6.35 14.18 -8.45
N ARG A 448 5.25 14.67 -7.89
CA ARG A 448 4.46 13.95 -6.88
C ARG A 448 3.41 13.09 -7.58
N TYR A 449 2.99 12.01 -6.93
CA TYR A 449 1.86 11.22 -7.41
C TYR A 449 0.59 12.06 -7.52
N SER A 450 0.30 12.93 -6.55
CA SER A 450 -0.84 13.85 -6.65
C SER A 450 -0.84 14.71 -7.92
N GLU A 451 0.31 15.25 -8.33
CA GLU A 451 0.45 16.06 -9.55
C GLU A 451 0.15 15.23 -10.80
N LEU A 452 0.70 14.00 -10.87
CA LEU A 452 0.43 13.09 -11.98
C LEU A 452 -1.05 12.67 -12.01
N LEU A 453 -1.62 12.29 -10.87
CA LEU A 453 -3.02 11.86 -10.77
C LEU A 453 -3.99 13.00 -11.15
N GLU A 454 -3.72 14.24 -10.74
CA GLU A 454 -4.50 15.41 -11.15
C GLU A 454 -4.49 15.63 -12.67
N ASP A 455 -3.32 15.51 -13.31
CA ASP A 455 -3.19 15.62 -14.76
C ASP A 455 -3.93 14.47 -15.48
N LEU A 456 -3.79 13.25 -14.97
CA LEU A 456 -4.47 12.06 -15.50
C LEU A 456 -6.00 12.18 -15.40
N ASP A 457 -6.53 12.58 -14.24
CA ASP A 457 -7.96 12.82 -14.02
C ASP A 457 -8.48 13.96 -14.92
N GLY A 458 -7.66 14.99 -15.13
CA GLY A 458 -7.96 16.18 -15.94
C GLY A 458 -8.15 15.90 -17.43
N ASN A 459 -7.80 14.71 -17.90
CA ASN A 459 -7.96 14.32 -19.30
C ASN A 459 -9.41 14.05 -19.72
N SER A 460 -10.35 13.94 -18.76
CA SER A 460 -11.75 13.62 -19.01
C SER A 460 -12.68 14.82 -18.78
N TYR A 461 -13.58 15.10 -19.73
CA TYR A 461 -14.46 16.28 -19.68
C TYR A 461 -15.95 15.97 -19.58
N TRP A 462 -16.39 14.76 -19.96
CA TRP A 462 -17.80 14.36 -20.04
C TRP A 462 -18.17 13.18 -19.14
N PHE A 463 -17.18 12.58 -18.49
CA PHE A 463 -17.29 11.73 -17.30
C PHE A 463 -16.09 12.04 -16.41
N GLN A 464 -16.15 11.62 -15.14
CA GLN A 464 -15.04 11.76 -14.22
C GLN A 464 -14.20 10.49 -14.28
N THR A 465 -12.96 10.62 -14.76
CA THR A 465 -11.97 9.55 -14.58
C THR A 465 -11.33 9.72 -13.22
N MET A 466 -11.09 8.60 -12.55
CA MET A 466 -10.49 8.55 -11.23
C MET A 466 -9.32 7.59 -11.27
N TYR A 467 -8.11 8.14 -11.37
CA TYR A 467 -6.88 7.37 -11.25
C TYR A 467 -6.49 7.23 -9.78
N GLY A 468 -5.83 6.12 -9.47
CA GLY A 468 -5.12 5.97 -8.22
C GLY A 468 -3.92 5.06 -8.35
N VAL A 469 -2.96 5.23 -7.46
CA VAL A 469 -1.72 4.46 -7.39
C VAL A 469 -1.80 3.50 -6.22
N HIS A 470 -1.42 2.25 -6.47
CA HIS A 470 -1.13 1.24 -5.45
C HIS A 470 0.39 1.19 -5.22
N GLY A 471 0.88 0.93 -4.01
CA GLY A 471 2.34 0.83 -3.74
C GLY A 471 2.99 2.10 -3.17
N ILE A 472 2.22 3.18 -3.01
CA ILE A 472 2.74 4.49 -2.69
C ILE A 472 3.33 4.62 -1.28
N ASP A 473 2.95 3.79 -0.32
CA ASP A 473 3.33 3.94 1.09
C ASP A 473 4.85 3.77 1.32
N ASP A 474 5.57 3.07 0.43
CA ASP A 474 7.03 2.91 0.51
C ASP A 474 7.81 4.05 -0.20
N ASN A 475 7.12 5.01 -0.80
CA ASN A 475 7.75 6.05 -1.60
C ASN A 475 8.26 7.24 -0.78
N PRO A 476 9.21 8.01 -1.33
CA PRO A 476 9.77 9.15 -0.63
C PRO A 476 8.72 10.21 -0.30
N HIS A 477 8.56 10.51 0.99
CA HIS A 477 7.77 11.66 1.46
C HIS A 477 8.60 12.94 1.59
N ALA A 478 9.93 12.83 1.61
CA ALA A 478 10.85 13.95 1.43
C ALA A 478 11.04 14.23 -0.06
N HIS A 479 11.20 15.51 -0.45
CA HIS A 479 11.62 15.81 -1.82
C HIS A 479 12.91 15.03 -2.16
N PRO A 480 12.97 14.22 -3.25
CA PRO A 480 14.04 13.23 -3.46
C PRO A 480 15.46 13.80 -3.49
N TYR A 481 15.57 15.07 -3.87
CA TYR A 481 16.83 15.81 -3.99
C TYR A 481 16.99 16.94 -2.97
N ALA A 482 16.25 16.89 -1.85
CA ALA A 482 16.38 17.83 -0.76
C ALA A 482 17.80 17.81 -0.16
N ASP A 483 18.30 18.98 0.24
CA ASP A 483 19.53 19.12 1.00
C ASP A 483 19.16 19.15 2.49
N THR A 484 19.07 17.96 3.09
CA THR A 484 18.65 17.80 4.49
C THR A 484 19.64 18.48 5.44
N ALA A 485 20.92 18.61 5.07
CA ALA A 485 21.93 19.28 5.88
C ALA A 485 21.79 20.81 5.90
N ALA A 486 21.06 21.40 4.95
CA ALA A 486 20.82 22.84 4.91
C ALA A 486 19.65 23.29 5.81
N ILE A 487 18.88 22.36 6.39
CA ILE A 487 17.71 22.70 7.20
C ILE A 487 18.08 23.63 8.36
N CYS A 488 17.21 24.58 8.67
CA CYS A 488 17.41 25.60 9.70
C CYS A 488 18.57 26.60 9.50
N THR A 489 19.26 26.58 8.35
CA THR A 489 20.24 27.62 8.01
C THR A 489 19.56 28.93 7.57
N GLU A 490 20.10 30.09 7.93
CA GLU A 490 19.52 31.38 7.54
C GLU A 490 19.53 31.60 6.01
N CYS A 491 18.41 32.06 5.45
CA CYS A 491 18.26 32.30 4.02
C CYS A 491 17.59 33.64 3.69
N SER A 492 17.84 34.14 2.47
CA SER A 492 17.12 35.29 1.91
C SER A 492 16.18 34.91 0.78
N SER A 493 16.43 33.77 0.13
CA SER A 493 15.63 33.18 -0.95
C SER A 493 15.86 31.68 -1.05
N SER A 494 14.97 30.92 -1.68
CA SER A 494 15.13 29.47 -1.85
C SER A 494 16.42 29.10 -2.59
N ALA A 495 16.95 29.98 -3.44
CA ALA A 495 18.24 29.77 -4.11
C ALA A 495 19.44 29.69 -3.14
N ASP A 496 19.29 30.20 -1.91
CA ASP A 496 20.32 30.10 -0.87
C ASP A 496 20.34 28.71 -0.21
N CYS A 497 19.26 27.94 -0.35
CA CYS A 497 19.05 26.65 0.30
C CYS A 497 19.43 25.45 -0.56
N GLY A 498 19.77 25.69 -1.83
CA GLY A 498 20.07 24.64 -2.81
C GLY A 498 19.03 24.56 -3.93
N PRO A 499 19.32 23.77 -4.98
CA PRO A 499 18.37 23.48 -6.05
C PRO A 499 17.29 22.47 -5.58
N ASN A 500 16.31 22.17 -6.44
CA ASN A 500 15.45 20.98 -6.36
C ASN A 500 14.74 20.74 -5.00
N GLY A 501 13.61 21.41 -4.76
CA GLY A 501 12.76 21.17 -3.59
C GLY A 501 13.20 21.83 -2.30
N ASN A 502 14.40 22.44 -2.27
CA ASN A 502 14.85 23.26 -1.15
C ASN A 502 14.19 24.65 -1.18
N VAL A 503 13.62 25.06 -0.06
CA VAL A 503 12.80 26.26 0.07
C VAL A 503 13.27 27.12 1.25
N CYS A 504 13.30 28.44 1.03
CA CYS A 504 13.48 29.40 2.13
C CYS A 504 12.11 29.75 2.73
N ALA A 505 11.85 29.25 3.93
CA ALA A 505 10.58 29.43 4.64
C ALA A 505 10.73 30.41 5.82
N ASN A 506 9.65 31.12 6.15
CA ASN A 506 9.64 32.00 7.33
C ASN A 506 9.09 31.25 8.56
N LEU A 507 9.93 31.10 9.57
CA LEU A 507 9.61 30.49 10.86
C LEU A 507 9.70 31.58 11.95
N GLU A 508 8.55 31.97 12.50
CA GLU A 508 8.41 33.01 13.54
C GLU A 508 9.16 34.34 13.27
N GLY A 509 9.31 34.73 12.00
CA GLY A 509 9.99 35.97 11.62
C GLY A 509 11.46 35.81 11.23
N THR A 510 12.02 34.60 11.35
CA THR A 510 13.33 34.23 10.81
C THR A 510 13.14 33.45 9.51
N ASN A 511 13.93 33.76 8.50
CA ASN A 511 13.92 32.99 7.26
C ASN A 511 14.97 31.89 7.36
N VAL A 512 14.54 30.65 7.20
CA VAL A 512 15.39 29.47 7.29
C VAL A 512 15.18 28.54 6.12
N CYS A 513 16.24 27.85 5.73
CA CYS A 513 16.18 26.79 4.77
C CYS A 513 15.44 25.58 5.33
N THR A 514 14.65 24.97 4.46
CA THR A 514 13.94 23.72 4.65
C THR A 514 13.69 23.12 3.26
N TYR A 515 12.97 22.02 3.17
CA TYR A 515 12.64 21.38 1.92
C TYR A 515 11.18 20.90 1.91
N GLU A 516 10.68 20.68 0.71
CA GLU A 516 9.32 20.19 0.49
C GLU A 516 9.14 18.75 0.98
N CYS A 517 8.01 18.50 1.62
CA CYS A 517 7.61 17.19 2.13
C CYS A 517 6.14 16.94 1.82
N THR A 518 5.73 15.68 1.84
CA THR A 518 4.34 15.28 1.66
C THR A 518 3.74 14.66 2.93
N ALA A 519 4.56 14.06 3.79
CA ALA A 519 4.17 13.52 5.10
C ALA A 519 5.27 13.70 6.17
N ASP A 520 4.92 13.43 7.43
CA ASP A 520 5.76 13.69 8.61
C ASP A 520 7.06 12.86 8.63
N ASP A 521 7.03 11.62 8.14
CA ASP A 521 8.18 10.71 7.98
C ASP A 521 9.16 11.15 6.86
N GLY A 522 8.75 12.07 5.99
CA GLY A 522 9.63 12.77 5.05
C GLY A 522 10.52 13.83 5.71
N CYS A 523 10.31 14.10 7.01
CA CYS A 523 11.07 15.09 7.76
C CYS A 523 12.06 14.42 8.74
N PRO A 524 13.16 15.11 9.08
CA PRO A 524 14.11 14.56 10.05
C PRO A 524 13.50 14.59 11.46
N ASP A 525 14.12 13.87 12.39
CA ASP A 525 13.65 13.78 13.76
C ASP A 525 13.50 15.16 14.41
N GLY A 526 12.41 15.35 15.16
CA GLY A 526 12.07 16.65 15.75
C GLY A 526 11.42 17.65 14.79
N PHE A 527 11.19 17.27 13.52
CA PHE A 527 10.43 18.05 12.54
C PHE A 527 9.10 17.37 12.19
N THR A 528 8.26 18.13 11.50
CA THR A 528 6.95 17.69 11.03
C THR A 528 6.63 18.41 9.72
N CYS A 529 5.93 17.74 8.83
CA CYS A 529 5.52 18.27 7.56
C CYS A 529 4.31 19.19 7.73
N ARG A 530 4.45 20.45 7.28
CA ARG A 530 3.40 21.46 7.48
C ARG A 530 3.20 22.31 6.24
N GLU A 531 1.93 22.58 5.96
CA GLU A 531 1.54 23.48 4.90
C GLU A 531 2.07 24.90 5.12
N THR A 532 2.65 25.46 4.06
CA THR A 532 3.08 26.84 3.97
C THR A 532 2.02 27.69 3.30
N ARG A 533 2.00 28.98 3.64
CA ARG A 533 1.10 29.96 3.02
C ARG A 533 1.89 31.02 2.27
N THR A 534 1.66 31.11 0.97
CA THR A 534 2.14 32.21 0.13
C THR A 534 1.02 33.21 -0.14
N GLY A 535 1.07 34.35 0.56
CA GLY A 535 0.01 35.37 0.47
C GLY A 535 -1.30 34.90 1.13
N SER A 536 -2.34 34.71 0.32
CA SER A 536 -3.67 34.24 0.77
C SER A 536 -3.95 32.77 0.44
N TRP A 537 -2.99 32.06 -0.15
CA TRP A 537 -3.15 30.69 -0.63
C TRP A 537 -2.18 29.76 0.10
N LEU A 538 -2.62 28.54 0.38
CA LEU A 538 -1.73 27.44 0.72
C LEU A 538 -0.87 27.15 -0.51
N SER A 539 0.43 26.91 -0.32
CA SER A 539 1.38 26.76 -1.43
C SER A 539 1.98 25.37 -1.57
N THR A 540 2.65 24.90 -0.52
CA THR A 540 3.36 23.61 -0.49
C THR A 540 3.56 23.21 0.98
N SER A 541 3.86 21.96 1.27
CA SER A 541 4.25 21.53 2.62
C SER A 541 5.76 21.45 2.74
N VAL A 542 6.30 21.88 3.88
CA VAL A 542 7.74 21.84 4.16
C VAL A 542 8.01 21.31 5.56
N CYS A 543 9.21 20.77 5.77
CA CYS A 543 9.63 20.31 7.09
C CYS A 543 9.83 21.50 8.02
N VAL A 544 9.15 21.51 9.16
CA VAL A 544 9.33 22.53 10.19
C VAL A 544 9.61 21.89 11.54
N PRO A 545 10.43 22.51 12.40
CA PRO A 545 10.66 21.99 13.74
C PRO A 545 9.33 21.88 14.48
N THR A 546 9.12 20.81 15.23
CA THR A 546 7.93 20.62 16.08
C THR A 546 7.79 21.71 17.15
N THR A 547 8.90 22.32 17.56
CA THR A 547 8.97 23.48 18.46
C THR A 547 8.67 24.80 17.77
N TYR A 548 8.56 24.81 16.44
CA TYR A 548 8.46 26.00 15.59
C TYR A 548 9.65 26.97 15.74
N THR A 549 10.80 26.49 16.22
CA THR A 549 12.05 27.27 16.29
C THR A 549 13.25 26.41 15.94
N CYS A 550 14.24 27.01 15.28
CA CYS A 550 15.52 26.37 14.99
C CYS A 550 16.53 26.43 16.16
N ASP A 551 16.17 27.08 17.27
CA ASP A 551 17.04 27.23 18.45
C ASP A 551 16.99 26.01 19.40
N GLU A 552 15.99 25.13 19.25
CA GLU A 552 15.68 23.99 20.14
C GLU A 552 15.64 22.65 19.37
N ILE A 553 16.44 22.54 18.31
CA ILE A 553 16.65 21.30 17.57
C ILE A 553 17.88 20.67 18.18
N ASP A 554 17.66 19.85 19.19
CA ASP A 554 18.74 19.27 19.99
C ASP A 554 19.34 18.07 19.25
N ASP A 555 20.21 18.34 18.28
CA ASP A 555 21.03 17.31 17.60
C ASP A 555 21.92 16.53 18.61
N ASP A 556 22.09 17.03 19.84
CA ASP A 556 22.88 16.42 20.91
C ASP A 556 22.01 15.69 21.98
N ALA A 557 20.67 15.73 21.90
CA ALA A 557 19.78 15.02 22.84
C ALA A 557 19.67 13.52 22.54
N ASP A 558 19.88 13.10 21.29
CA ASP A 558 19.55 11.74 20.85
C ASP A 558 20.67 10.72 21.05
N ALA A 559 21.94 11.13 21.09
CA ALA A 559 23.05 10.20 21.29
C ALA A 559 23.25 9.78 22.77
N ALA A 560 22.62 10.45 23.74
CA ALA A 560 22.79 10.16 25.17
C ALA A 560 21.50 9.66 25.85
N SER A 561 20.41 9.54 25.10
CA SER A 561 19.08 9.22 25.61
C SER A 561 18.66 7.77 25.38
N VAL A 562 19.32 6.99 24.53
CA VAL A 562 19.14 5.52 24.46
C VAL A 562 20.45 4.81 24.72
N GLN A 563 20.40 3.72 25.50
CA GLN A 563 21.57 2.91 25.82
C GLN A 563 21.29 1.42 25.78
N ILE A 564 22.35 0.63 25.61
CA ILE A 564 22.32 -0.83 25.83
C ILE A 564 22.32 -1.06 27.34
N SER A 565 21.19 -1.49 27.90
CA SER A 565 20.99 -1.67 29.34
C SER A 565 21.30 -3.07 29.83
N GLU A 566 21.06 -4.09 29.02
CA GLU A 566 21.23 -5.49 29.39
C GLU A 566 21.46 -6.36 28.16
N LEU A 567 22.14 -7.49 28.31
CA LEU A 567 22.24 -8.52 27.28
C LEU A 567 22.43 -9.91 27.88
N LEU A 568 22.03 -10.96 27.15
CA LEU A 568 22.26 -12.35 27.52
C LEU A 568 22.89 -13.09 26.33
N ALA A 569 24.17 -13.46 26.48
CA ALA A 569 24.93 -14.16 25.44
C ALA A 569 24.95 -15.68 25.59
N ASP A 570 24.70 -16.20 26.79
CA ASP A 570 24.68 -17.65 27.05
C ASP A 570 23.46 -17.99 27.91
N PRO A 571 22.32 -18.36 27.29
CA PRO A 571 21.14 -18.75 28.03
C PRO A 571 21.40 -20.01 28.88
N ALA A 572 20.94 -20.01 30.13
CA ALA A 572 21.16 -21.13 31.05
C ALA A 572 20.65 -22.49 30.51
N PRO A 573 21.21 -23.63 30.96
CA PRO A 573 20.69 -24.94 30.55
C PRO A 573 19.31 -25.25 31.14
N GLY A 574 18.43 -25.81 30.32
CA GLY A 574 17.06 -26.15 30.72
C GLY A 574 16.15 -24.92 30.75
N LEU A 575 14.94 -25.07 31.31
CA LEU A 575 13.94 -23.99 31.33
C LEU A 575 14.36 -22.75 32.15
N ASP A 576 15.46 -22.83 32.91
CA ASP A 576 16.02 -21.65 33.59
C ASP A 576 16.69 -20.68 32.59
N GLY A 577 16.91 -21.08 31.33
CA GLY A 577 17.43 -20.23 30.26
C GLY A 577 16.47 -20.00 29.10
N ASP A 578 15.19 -20.31 29.30
CA ASP A 578 14.08 -19.86 28.44
C ASP A 578 13.82 -18.39 28.81
N ALA A 579 14.56 -17.49 28.16
CA ALA A 579 14.56 -16.06 28.46
C ALA A 579 13.40 -15.34 27.77
N ASN A 580 12.94 -15.87 26.64
CA ASN A 580 11.79 -15.34 25.91
C ASN A 580 10.43 -15.84 26.47
N GLY A 581 10.44 -16.90 27.29
CA GLY A 581 9.27 -17.43 27.97
C GLY A 581 8.33 -18.23 27.06
N ASP A 582 8.83 -18.79 25.96
CA ASP A 582 8.05 -19.59 25.01
C ASP A 582 7.82 -21.05 25.46
N GLY A 583 8.46 -21.46 26.55
CA GLY A 583 8.36 -22.79 27.15
C GLY A 583 9.38 -23.80 26.63
N GLU A 584 10.24 -23.40 25.69
CA GLU A 584 11.42 -24.12 25.25
C GLU A 584 12.68 -23.29 25.54
N ARG A 585 13.82 -23.97 25.72
CA ARG A 585 15.11 -23.28 25.79
C ARG A 585 15.88 -23.57 24.52
N ASP A 586 16.21 -22.53 23.79
CA ASP A 586 17.15 -22.50 22.67
C ASP A 586 18.48 -21.84 23.09
N ALA A 587 19.55 -22.07 22.33
CA ALA A 587 20.85 -21.48 22.63
C ALA A 587 21.04 -20.09 22.02
N ARG A 588 20.22 -19.74 21.03
CA ARG A 588 20.34 -18.56 20.18
C ARG A 588 19.07 -17.73 20.21
N ALA A 589 17.89 -18.37 20.17
CA ALA A 589 16.63 -17.64 20.24
C ALA A 589 16.49 -16.88 21.56
N ASP A 590 16.96 -17.49 22.65
CA ASP A 590 16.99 -16.92 24.00
C ASP A 590 18.13 -15.92 24.26
N GLU A 591 19.03 -15.70 23.30
CA GLU A 591 19.95 -14.56 23.39
C GLU A 591 19.16 -13.27 23.24
N TYR A 592 19.54 -12.21 23.96
CA TYR A 592 18.91 -10.91 23.76
C TYR A 592 19.86 -9.73 23.99
N ILE A 593 19.46 -8.59 23.42
CA ILE A 593 19.98 -7.27 23.72
C ILE A 593 18.79 -6.40 24.15
N GLU A 594 18.94 -5.70 25.28
CA GLU A 594 17.96 -4.76 25.80
C GLU A 594 18.47 -3.32 25.63
N LEU A 595 17.58 -2.46 25.14
CA LEU A 595 17.75 -1.02 25.08
C LEU A 595 16.88 -0.33 26.11
N GLN A 596 17.38 0.78 26.66
CA GLN A 596 16.65 1.63 27.58
C GLN A 596 16.62 3.07 27.07
N ASN A 597 15.43 3.67 27.06
CA ASN A 597 15.25 5.10 26.88
C ASN A 597 15.43 5.82 28.24
N LEU A 598 16.39 6.74 28.30
CA LEU A 598 16.77 7.58 29.44
C LEU A 598 16.14 8.98 29.39
N SER A 599 15.49 9.36 28.28
CA SER A 599 14.81 10.65 28.15
C SER A 599 13.43 10.66 28.84
N ASP A 600 12.83 11.85 28.90
CA ASP A 600 11.45 12.07 29.35
C ASP A 600 10.44 12.14 28.19
N THR A 601 10.87 11.79 26.98
CA THR A 601 10.05 11.72 25.75
C THR A 601 10.07 10.32 25.15
N THR A 602 9.07 9.99 24.33
CA THR A 602 9.13 8.75 23.53
C THR A 602 10.28 8.88 22.53
N PHE A 603 11.09 7.84 22.41
CA PHE A 603 12.25 7.81 21.52
C PHE A 603 11.97 6.91 20.33
N ASP A 604 12.31 7.36 19.11
CA ASP A 604 12.16 6.60 17.87
C ASP A 604 13.51 5.99 17.44
N LEU A 605 13.50 4.69 17.20
CA LEU A 605 14.65 3.90 16.75
C LEU A 605 14.53 3.49 15.29
N SER A 606 13.56 3.99 14.54
CA SER A 606 13.35 3.67 13.13
C SER A 606 14.65 3.77 12.30
N GLY A 607 15.03 2.67 11.65
CA GLY A 607 16.22 2.62 10.80
C GLY A 607 17.57 2.59 11.55
N TRP A 608 17.57 2.56 12.89
CA TRP A 608 18.77 2.34 13.67
C TRP A 608 19.25 0.89 13.54
N THR A 609 20.49 0.61 13.94
CA THR A 609 21.05 -0.74 13.80
C THR A 609 21.78 -1.22 15.05
N LEU A 610 21.66 -2.52 15.34
CA LEU A 610 22.54 -3.27 16.24
C LEU A 610 23.55 -4.03 15.41
N SER A 611 24.83 -3.82 15.69
CA SER A 611 25.94 -4.51 15.03
C SER A 611 26.86 -5.18 16.03
N ASP A 612 27.48 -6.28 15.65
CA ASP A 612 28.62 -6.83 16.36
C ASP A 612 29.95 -6.41 15.70
N ASN A 613 31.05 -7.06 16.07
CA ASN A 613 32.36 -6.80 15.44
C ASN A 613 32.47 -7.23 13.96
N VAL A 614 31.49 -7.97 13.43
CA VAL A 614 31.58 -8.66 12.14
C VAL A 614 30.56 -8.12 11.15
N SER A 615 29.31 -7.91 11.58
CA SER A 615 28.23 -7.44 10.74
C SER A 615 27.15 -6.72 11.54
N GLU A 616 26.26 -6.07 10.81
CA GLU A 616 24.94 -5.73 11.31
C GLU A 616 24.18 -7.01 11.68
N ARG A 617 23.46 -6.97 12.80
CA ARG A 617 22.70 -8.07 13.39
C ARG A 617 21.21 -7.79 13.41
N TYR A 618 20.83 -6.53 13.50
CA TYR A 618 19.44 -6.12 13.50
C TYR A 618 19.29 -4.69 13.01
N THR A 619 18.32 -4.45 12.13
CA THR A 619 17.86 -3.11 11.72
C THR A 619 16.49 -2.90 12.35
N PHE A 620 16.31 -1.81 13.08
CA PHE A 620 15.03 -1.51 13.70
C PHE A 620 14.00 -1.10 12.62
N PRO A 621 12.84 -1.77 12.55
CA PRO A 621 11.78 -1.41 11.61
C PRO A 621 11.27 0.02 11.83
N ALA A 622 10.61 0.58 10.82
CA ALA A 622 9.94 1.86 10.94
C ALA A 622 8.93 1.87 12.10
N ASN A 623 8.78 3.03 12.73
CA ASN A 623 7.95 3.29 13.91
C ASN A 623 8.31 2.48 15.17
N THR A 624 9.54 1.97 15.25
CA THR A 624 10.02 1.33 16.48
C THR A 624 10.27 2.38 17.55
N THR A 625 9.42 2.41 18.58
CA THR A 625 9.56 3.41 19.66
C THR A 625 9.76 2.81 21.04
N ILE A 626 10.46 3.56 21.89
CA ILE A 626 10.62 3.27 23.33
C ILE A 626 10.00 4.42 24.13
N ALA A 627 8.99 4.11 24.95
CA ALA A 627 8.37 5.09 25.85
C ALA A 627 9.40 5.75 26.79
N PRO A 628 9.12 6.94 27.36
CA PRO A 628 10.01 7.59 28.32
C PRO A 628 10.37 6.66 29.49
N GLY A 629 11.67 6.43 29.73
CA GLY A 629 12.12 5.50 30.77
C GLY A 629 11.88 4.01 30.49
N GLY A 630 11.31 3.67 29.33
CA GLY A 630 10.92 2.32 28.92
C GLY A 630 12.07 1.48 28.39
N TYR A 631 11.76 0.23 28.06
CA TYR A 631 12.69 -0.78 27.58
C TYR A 631 12.19 -1.42 26.30
N LEU A 632 13.14 -1.81 25.44
CA LEU A 632 12.91 -2.61 24.25
C LEU A 632 13.90 -3.78 24.26
N VAL A 633 13.42 -4.97 23.94
CA VAL A 633 14.23 -6.20 23.88
C VAL A 633 14.23 -6.74 22.45
N VAL A 634 15.43 -7.03 21.94
CA VAL A 634 15.60 -7.81 20.71
C VAL A 634 16.07 -9.21 21.09
N PHE A 635 15.25 -10.23 20.85
CA PHE A 635 15.63 -11.63 21.00
C PHE A 635 16.29 -12.18 19.73
N GLY A 636 17.13 -13.20 19.86
CA GLY A 636 17.86 -13.81 18.75
C GLY A 636 17.04 -14.76 17.88
N GLY A 637 15.75 -14.91 18.12
CA GLY A 637 14.84 -15.77 17.36
C GLY A 637 13.59 -16.11 18.17
N GLY A 638 12.74 -16.99 17.61
CA GLY A 638 11.49 -17.42 18.23
C GLY A 638 10.27 -16.72 17.62
N ASP A 639 9.12 -16.90 18.24
CA ASP A 639 7.84 -16.31 17.83
C ASP A 639 7.37 -15.33 18.91
N ALA A 640 7.37 -14.03 18.60
CA ALA A 640 7.05 -12.97 19.55
C ALA A 640 5.69 -13.16 20.24
N ASP A 641 4.71 -13.75 19.55
CA ASP A 641 3.36 -14.00 20.08
C ASP A 641 3.33 -15.08 21.17
N SER A 642 4.38 -15.92 21.21
CA SER A 642 4.53 -16.98 22.19
C SER A 642 5.26 -16.54 23.46
N PHE A 643 5.88 -15.36 23.44
CA PHE A 643 6.75 -14.90 24.53
C PHE A 643 5.96 -14.46 25.75
N THR A 644 6.50 -14.73 26.94
CA THR A 644 5.85 -14.39 28.20
C THR A 644 6.84 -13.82 29.21
N GLY A 645 6.39 -12.87 30.03
CA GLY A 645 7.22 -12.33 31.12
C GLY A 645 8.11 -11.14 30.76
N VAL A 646 7.82 -10.46 29.64
CA VAL A 646 8.50 -9.22 29.20
C VAL A 646 7.50 -8.06 29.25
N GLU A 647 7.82 -6.96 29.97
CA GLU A 647 6.92 -5.80 30.12
C GLU A 647 7.20 -4.68 29.07
N GLY A 648 8.32 -4.74 28.36
CA GLY A 648 8.73 -3.77 27.33
C GLY A 648 8.31 -4.12 25.89
N THR A 649 8.72 -3.30 24.92
CA THR A 649 8.57 -3.61 23.49
C THR A 649 9.45 -4.82 23.14
N VAL A 650 8.92 -5.80 22.40
CA VAL A 650 9.65 -7.02 22.05
C VAL A 650 9.78 -7.16 20.55
N LEU A 651 11.02 -7.42 20.10
CA LEU A 651 11.38 -7.65 18.72
C LEU A 651 12.18 -8.95 18.59
N VAL A 652 12.18 -9.53 17.40
CA VAL A 652 12.86 -10.79 17.10
C VAL A 652 13.79 -10.62 15.91
N ALA A 653 15.06 -10.95 16.10
CA ALA A 653 16.09 -11.00 15.07
C ALA A 653 16.21 -12.40 14.46
N ASP A 654 16.76 -12.51 13.23
CA ASP A 654 17.20 -13.78 12.65
C ASP A 654 18.60 -14.18 13.15
N GLY A 655 18.75 -14.17 14.49
CA GLY A 655 19.99 -14.47 15.21
C GLY A 655 20.82 -13.24 15.55
N LEU A 656 21.11 -13.08 16.84
CA LEU A 656 22.09 -12.12 17.35
C LEU A 656 23.51 -12.69 17.31
N TYR A 657 23.65 -13.99 17.55
CA TYR A 657 24.91 -14.74 17.50
C TYR A 657 25.97 -14.21 18.47
N LEU A 658 25.55 -13.88 19.69
CA LEU A 658 26.40 -13.31 20.73
C LEU A 658 27.45 -14.33 21.20
N ASN A 659 28.73 -13.98 21.13
CA ASN A 659 29.80 -14.92 21.47
C ASN A 659 29.99 -15.08 23.00
N ASN A 660 29.78 -16.28 23.54
CA ASN A 660 30.03 -16.61 24.97
C ASN A 660 31.45 -16.28 25.46
N GLY A 661 32.43 -16.23 24.56
CA GLY A 661 33.84 -15.90 24.87
C GLY A 661 34.14 -14.39 24.96
N GLY A 662 33.16 -13.56 24.62
CA GLY A 662 33.26 -12.10 24.55
C GLY A 662 32.94 -11.57 23.16
N ASP A 663 32.28 -10.41 23.13
CA ASP A 663 31.89 -9.71 21.91
C ASP A 663 31.83 -8.19 22.14
N SER A 664 31.55 -7.42 21.08
CA SER A 664 31.11 -6.03 21.21
C SER A 664 29.83 -5.81 20.45
N ILE A 665 28.94 -5.00 21.03
CA ILE A 665 27.68 -4.60 20.43
C ILE A 665 27.71 -3.09 20.27
N THR A 666 27.32 -2.63 19.09
CA THR A 666 27.25 -1.22 18.72
C THR A 666 25.82 -0.90 18.32
N LEU A 667 25.27 0.16 18.93
CA LEU A 667 24.03 0.80 18.53
C LEU A 667 24.37 2.00 17.65
N THR A 668 23.88 2.01 16.43
CA THR A 668 24.14 3.05 15.42
C THR A 668 22.82 3.71 15.02
N ASN A 669 22.79 5.03 14.90
CA ASN A 669 21.60 5.73 14.42
C ASN A 669 21.43 5.62 12.89
N ARG A 670 20.30 6.13 12.37
CA ARG A 670 19.98 6.14 10.93
C ARG A 670 21.01 6.88 10.06
N ASP A 671 21.75 7.81 10.64
CA ASP A 671 22.79 8.60 9.95
C ASP A 671 24.17 7.89 9.94
N GLY A 672 24.28 6.73 10.59
CA GLY A 672 25.51 5.94 10.68
C GLY A 672 26.44 6.32 11.84
N ASP A 673 26.00 7.18 12.76
CA ASP A 673 26.74 7.55 13.96
C ASP A 673 26.56 6.53 15.09
N VAL A 674 27.65 6.18 15.75
CA VAL A 674 27.64 5.28 16.90
C VAL A 674 27.09 6.01 18.12
N VAL A 675 25.93 5.57 18.59
CA VAL A 675 25.20 6.13 19.75
C VAL A 675 25.67 5.50 21.05
N ASP A 676 25.73 4.17 21.08
CA ASP A 676 26.23 3.44 22.25
C ASP A 676 27.02 2.20 21.82
N ALA A 677 27.98 1.81 22.65
CA ALA A 677 28.75 0.59 22.42
C ALA A 677 29.15 -0.05 23.74
N VAL A 678 28.96 -1.36 23.83
CA VAL A 678 29.42 -2.17 24.96
C VAL A 678 30.25 -3.33 24.46
N ALA A 679 31.18 -3.79 25.30
CA ALA A 679 31.93 -5.00 25.05
C ALA A 679 32.00 -5.83 26.32
N TYR A 680 31.99 -7.14 26.16
CA TYR A 680 32.11 -8.11 27.24
C TYR A 680 33.14 -9.18 26.90
N GLY A 681 33.69 -9.80 27.93
CA GLY A 681 34.67 -10.89 27.82
C GLY A 681 34.04 -12.27 28.09
N ALA A 682 34.86 -13.16 28.64
CA ALA A 682 34.45 -14.53 28.95
C ALA A 682 33.31 -14.63 29.96
N GLU A 683 33.01 -13.56 30.69
CA GLU A 683 31.85 -13.44 31.57
C GLU A 683 30.50 -13.61 30.85
N GLY A 684 30.44 -13.40 29.53
CA GLY A 684 29.23 -13.67 28.73
C GLY A 684 28.85 -15.15 28.66
N GLY A 685 29.79 -16.06 28.92
CA GLY A 685 29.58 -17.51 28.94
C GLY A 685 29.25 -18.11 30.31
N GLU A 686 28.86 -17.28 31.28
CA GLU A 686 28.61 -17.71 32.66
C GLU A 686 27.12 -17.96 32.95
N ASN A 687 26.29 -18.15 31.92
CA ASN A 687 24.86 -18.48 32.01
C ASN A 687 24.03 -17.40 32.75
N THR A 688 24.37 -16.13 32.56
CA THR A 688 23.77 -15.01 33.28
C THR A 688 23.74 -13.79 32.38
N ALA A 689 22.75 -12.91 32.58
CA ALA A 689 22.71 -11.65 31.87
C ALA A 689 23.83 -10.72 32.34
N LEU A 690 24.24 -9.83 31.44
CA LEU A 690 25.19 -8.77 31.69
C LEU A 690 24.41 -7.45 31.70
N VAL A 691 24.31 -6.84 32.88
CA VAL A 691 23.53 -5.62 33.12
C VAL A 691 24.47 -4.42 33.18
N ARG A 692 24.09 -3.32 32.53
CA ARG A 692 24.86 -2.09 32.53
C ARG A 692 24.88 -1.44 33.91
N ASN A 693 26.09 -1.18 34.41
CA ASN A 693 26.37 -0.41 35.62
C ASN A 693 27.42 0.68 35.29
N GLY A 694 26.95 1.88 34.98
CA GLY A 694 27.80 2.95 34.45
C GLY A 694 28.35 2.57 33.07
N GLU A 695 29.67 2.68 32.89
CA GLU A 695 30.36 2.34 31.63
C GLU A 695 30.72 0.85 31.50
N THR A 696 30.31 0.00 32.46
CA THR A 696 30.69 -1.41 32.50
C THR A 696 29.48 -2.32 32.55
N LEU A 697 29.63 -3.54 32.02
CA LEU A 697 28.68 -4.62 32.16
C LEU A 697 29.05 -5.51 33.36
N GLU A 698 28.07 -5.83 34.21
CA GLU A 698 28.23 -6.70 35.37
C GLU A 698 27.21 -7.85 35.32
N GLN A 699 27.59 -9.03 35.83
CA GLN A 699 26.67 -10.18 35.89
C GLN A 699 25.45 -9.86 36.77
N GLY A 700 24.26 -10.06 36.21
CA GLY A 700 22.97 -9.83 36.86
C GLY A 700 21.95 -10.90 36.51
N ALA A 701 20.81 -10.87 37.20
CA ALA A 701 19.68 -11.70 36.81
C ALA A 701 19.13 -11.23 35.47
N ALA A 702 18.72 -12.16 34.61
CA ALA A 702 18.06 -11.83 33.36
C ALA A 702 16.70 -11.18 33.65
N THR A 703 16.53 -9.94 33.18
CA THR A 703 15.30 -9.16 33.32
C THR A 703 14.90 -8.51 32.00
N PRO A 704 14.67 -9.30 30.92
CA PRO A 704 14.33 -8.74 29.62
C PRO A 704 13.04 -7.92 29.69
N GLY A 705 13.13 -6.64 29.34
CA GLY A 705 12.03 -5.67 29.38
C GLY A 705 11.58 -5.30 30.79
N ARG A 706 12.24 -5.91 31.79
CA ARG A 706 12.06 -5.96 33.25
C ARG A 706 10.71 -6.34 33.80
#